data_AF-A0A2T6DSR8-F1
#
_entry.id   AF-A0A2T6DSR8-F1
#
_cell.length_a   1.000
_cell.length_b   1.000
_cell.length_c   1.000
_cell.angle_alpha   90.00
_cell.angle_beta   90.00
_cell.angle_gamma   90.00
#
_symmetry.space_group_name_H-M   'P 1'
#
loop_
_entity.id
_entity.type
_entity.pdbx_description
1 polymer ?
#
loop_
_entity_poly.entity_id
_entity_poly.type
_entity_poly.pdbx_seq_one_letter_code
_entity_poly.pdbx_strand_id
1 'polypeptide(L)'
;MEFSLDDRTAQLSVGELSDFEIGPRESGDGPQGIWRAQLGTHWHQEFRDRVGGENTAALFEVPIAGEIAHRGWRIKLTGRIDQLIPPAQAENEQRIRPAAKLRELKTVLRPLPAAEEELRSEYPAYFAQLSTYLALARLHAPIHPALEASTPVHGELVFIEAGSGLSQGIPVTAADEATFHVQLERLTEFLNLRLRARERLRSLSFRPAFATLRPGQESIHADLEKALENRPLVFFEAPTGFGKTGAILQAALSELKRGRFERLLYLTSKSTGQLQVVRQLTAMTAIDPGAESANSTSVAIWHVRNKREHCVNSEFHCVHDACRYLHDLEARWARSDLARFYLFENTNRSLDALREAGQAAGICPYEITRVALAFNDVWIGDYNYVFAPGNRGLFYDQPGFDPKRTLLVVDEAHNLPARVADAYSHLFSAADAAAAAEDLYRARAYAPLLTAWDHWTHFLHHLRPADSLSPDDEDDARHLLETIAKHSAAVPLDHAELGSRISEMLWQIPAFLTELETDLPRLWWVPRAAELSVTCLDAGAVIGPALRSFGAALLTSATFGPTDVFAASCGLEPPERRPAAMERNERLGALTKRDSRKLFRHLSTGADLLQVEEAREIDRPTIIRAETPWRDGAYDVAVDLRVDTTYQQRSRFYGLTASTIETLCAAAPASGTTRAVAVFFPSYSYAEAIQRTLSDSGSVLRVSLQPRLPDLAAQHAWVEESLVLSDALFLVLGSSFAEGIDVLGGRVSSAMIVGPALPEVNAVQRARLAALSDLGREVAFRRVYQVPGIQKVNQALGRLVRAPGQHARVLLHCRRFADPAYAGLLSKEYQLGQHVENETELAAWLASSQ
;
A
#
# COMPACT_ATOMS: atom_id res chain seq x y z
N MET A 1 10.95 3.50 18.58
CA MET A 1 10.27 3.77 19.86
C MET A 1 9.28 2.64 20.16
N GLU A 2 9.43 2.01 21.33
CA GLU A 2 8.51 1.01 21.85
C GLU A 2 7.80 1.56 23.09
N PHE A 3 6.50 1.30 23.28
CA PHE A 3 5.79 1.77 24.47
C PHE A 3 4.68 0.80 24.91
N SER A 4 4.36 0.85 26.21
CA SER A 4 3.18 0.23 26.82
C SER A 4 2.31 1.34 27.39
N LEU A 5 1.12 1.52 26.82
CA LEU A 5 0.16 2.50 27.31
C LEU A 5 -0.39 2.08 28.69
N ASP A 6 -0.53 0.78 28.91
CA ASP A 6 -1.08 0.20 30.13
C ASP A 6 -0.12 0.30 31.30
N ASP A 7 1.17 0.01 31.07
CA ASP A 7 2.21 0.12 32.08
C ASP A 7 2.79 1.53 32.21
N ARG A 8 2.36 2.44 31.32
CA ARG A 8 2.87 3.80 31.14
C ARG A 8 4.39 3.83 31.00
N THR A 9 4.91 2.98 30.11
CA THR A 9 6.34 2.89 29.81
C THR A 9 6.63 3.24 28.36
N ALA A 10 7.79 3.83 28.11
CA ALA A 10 8.32 4.04 26.77
C ALA A 10 9.83 3.75 26.75
N GLN A 11 10.31 3.21 25.64
CA GLN A 11 11.72 2.97 25.37
C GLN A 11 12.06 3.50 23.97
N LEU A 12 13.09 4.33 23.89
CA LEU A 12 13.55 4.92 22.64
C LEU A 12 15.03 5.29 22.72
N SER A 13 15.67 5.44 21.58
CA SER A 13 17.04 5.92 21.53
C SER A 13 17.12 7.43 21.81
N VAL A 14 18.30 7.91 22.21
CA VAL A 14 18.53 9.35 22.40
C VAL A 14 18.34 10.12 21.09
N GLY A 15 18.73 9.55 19.94
CA GLY A 15 18.45 10.14 18.63
C GLY A 15 16.96 10.17 18.29
N GLU A 16 16.22 9.09 18.59
CA GLU A 16 14.77 9.06 18.39
C GLU A 16 14.05 10.13 19.22
N LEU A 17 14.51 10.42 20.45
CA LEU A 17 13.95 11.49 21.28
C LEU A 17 14.32 12.88 20.74
N SER A 18 15.56 13.09 20.29
CA SER A 18 16.02 14.38 19.79
C SER A 18 15.28 14.81 18.53
N ASP A 19 14.92 13.85 17.68
CA ASP A 19 14.22 14.04 16.42
C ASP A 19 12.69 13.91 16.58
N PHE A 20 12.21 13.70 17.81
CA PHE A 20 10.79 13.50 18.06
C PHE A 20 10.00 14.80 17.93
N GLU A 21 9.11 14.86 16.93
CA GLU A 21 8.16 15.97 16.79
C GLU A 21 6.72 15.49 16.61
N ILE A 22 5.79 16.25 17.19
CA ILE A 22 4.36 16.21 16.89
C ILE A 22 4.08 17.33 15.89
N GLY A 23 3.99 16.99 14.61
CA GLY A 23 3.87 17.98 13.56
C GLY A 23 4.35 17.46 12.22
N PRO A 24 4.22 18.28 11.18
CA PRO A 24 4.79 17.97 9.88
C PRO A 24 6.31 17.86 10.00
N ARG A 25 6.91 17.00 9.18
CA ARG A 25 8.36 16.81 9.12
C ARG A 25 8.83 17.04 7.68
N GLU A 26 10.02 17.57 7.51
CA GLU A 26 10.74 17.39 6.27
C GLU A 26 11.01 15.90 6.07
N SER A 27 10.45 15.32 5.00
CA SER A 27 10.75 13.93 4.62
C SER A 27 12.16 13.87 4.05
N GLY A 28 13.15 13.71 4.94
CA GLY A 28 14.58 13.68 4.62
C GLY A 28 15.11 12.33 4.11
N ASP A 29 14.28 11.30 3.99
CA ASP A 29 14.68 9.93 3.61
C ASP A 29 14.82 9.74 2.08
N GLY A 30 15.47 10.70 1.43
CA GLY A 30 15.97 10.53 0.07
C GLY A 30 17.33 9.81 0.03
N PRO A 31 17.80 9.37 -1.15
CA PRO A 31 19.12 8.76 -1.35
C PRO A 31 20.31 9.63 -0.89
N GLN A 32 20.09 10.91 -0.58
CA GLN A 32 21.07 11.78 0.08
C GLN A 32 21.47 11.30 1.50
N GLY A 33 20.59 10.57 2.21
CA GLY A 33 20.87 10.05 3.55
C GLY A 33 21.98 8.99 3.60
N ILE A 34 22.06 8.13 2.57
CA ILE A 34 23.07 7.04 2.51
C ILE A 34 24.48 7.62 2.29
N TRP A 35 24.60 8.59 1.37
CA TRP A 35 25.86 9.29 1.13
C TRP A 35 26.31 10.11 2.36
N ARG A 36 25.37 10.81 3.02
CA ARG A 36 25.63 11.52 4.29
C ARG A 36 26.10 10.57 5.40
N ALA A 37 25.51 9.39 5.52
CA ALA A 37 25.89 8.40 6.53
C ALA A 37 27.32 7.84 6.30
N GLN A 38 27.69 7.59 5.04
CA GLN A 38 29.05 7.13 4.69
C GLN A 38 30.10 8.21 4.95
N LEU A 39 29.82 9.46 4.56
CA LEU A 39 30.70 10.59 4.81
C LEU A 39 30.81 10.92 6.31
N GLY A 40 29.71 10.81 7.04
CA GLY A 40 29.69 10.90 8.50
C GLY A 40 30.60 9.86 9.14
N THR A 41 30.50 8.61 8.72
CA THR A 41 31.35 7.52 9.24
C THR A 41 32.85 7.79 9.02
N HIS A 42 33.23 8.29 7.83
CA HIS A 42 34.61 8.65 7.52
C HIS A 42 35.14 9.75 8.46
N TRP A 43 34.41 10.85 8.62
CA TRP A 43 34.83 11.95 9.49
C TRP A 43 34.84 11.58 10.98
N HIS A 44 33.90 10.76 11.45
CA HIS A 44 33.93 10.23 12.83
C HIS A 44 35.19 9.40 13.08
N GLN A 45 35.65 8.62 12.09
CA GLN A 45 36.87 7.82 12.19
C GLN A 45 38.13 8.71 12.24
N GLU A 46 38.26 9.68 11.33
CA GLU A 46 39.42 10.59 11.33
C GLU A 46 39.53 11.41 12.63
N PHE A 47 38.40 11.90 13.14
CA PHE A 47 38.39 12.68 14.37
C PHE A 47 38.74 11.82 15.60
N ARG A 48 38.31 10.55 15.60
CA ARG A 48 38.68 9.58 16.63
C ARG A 48 40.18 9.37 16.67
N ASP A 49 40.81 9.19 15.52
CA ASP A 49 42.26 8.98 15.42
C ASP A 49 43.02 10.24 15.88
N ARG A 50 42.55 11.44 15.50
CA ARG A 50 43.14 12.72 15.94
C ARG A 50 43.04 12.93 17.44
N VAL A 51 41.86 12.77 18.02
CA VAL A 51 41.64 12.96 19.48
C VAL A 51 42.35 11.87 20.28
N GLY A 52 42.39 10.64 19.79
CA GLY A 52 43.12 9.54 20.43
C GLY A 52 44.64 9.77 20.47
N GLY A 53 45.18 10.49 19.47
CA GLY A 53 46.57 10.94 19.47
C GLY A 53 46.86 12.11 20.43
N GLU A 54 45.88 13.00 20.65
CA GLU A 54 46.01 14.18 21.52
C GLU A 54 45.72 13.88 23.00
N ASN A 55 44.77 12.98 23.28
CA ASN A 55 44.35 12.62 24.63
C ASN A 55 44.13 11.10 24.75
N THR A 56 45.12 10.41 25.31
CA THR A 56 45.11 8.95 25.49
C THR A 56 44.05 8.46 26.48
N ALA A 57 43.47 9.35 27.30
CA ALA A 57 42.39 9.02 28.22
C ALA A 57 40.99 9.22 27.60
N ALA A 58 40.89 9.74 26.37
CA ALA A 58 39.61 9.90 25.68
C ALA A 58 38.99 8.53 25.36
N LEU A 59 37.69 8.44 25.60
CA LEU A 59 36.88 7.25 25.32
C LEU A 59 35.92 7.56 24.18
N PHE A 60 35.63 6.56 23.35
CA PHE A 60 34.82 6.73 22.14
C PHE A 60 33.63 5.77 22.14
N GLU A 61 32.53 6.18 21.51
CA GLU A 61 31.30 5.36 21.36
C GLU A 61 30.76 4.86 22.72
N VAL A 62 30.76 5.74 23.72
CA VAL A 62 30.44 5.36 25.10
C VAL A 62 28.93 5.16 25.23
N PRO A 63 28.45 3.96 25.62
CA PRO A 63 27.03 3.72 25.81
C PRO A 63 26.53 4.51 27.03
N ILE A 64 25.47 5.28 26.83
CA ILE A 64 24.75 5.99 27.90
C ILE A 64 23.30 5.50 27.89
N ALA A 65 22.83 5.07 29.05
CA ALA A 65 21.45 4.63 29.23
C ALA A 65 20.91 5.11 30.58
N GLY A 66 19.62 5.37 30.64
CA GLY A 66 18.95 5.72 31.89
C GLY A 66 17.44 5.66 31.78
N GLU A 67 16.79 5.55 32.93
CA GLU A 67 15.33 5.65 33.06
C GLU A 67 14.96 6.99 33.71
N ILE A 68 13.92 7.62 33.20
CA ILE A 68 13.40 8.92 33.66
C ILE A 68 11.91 8.75 33.95
N ALA A 69 11.47 9.21 35.12
CA ALA A 69 10.06 9.35 35.42
C ALA A 69 9.61 10.78 35.08
N HIS A 70 8.64 10.93 34.16
CA HIS A 70 8.14 12.23 33.74
C HIS A 70 6.63 12.16 33.46
N ARG A 71 5.84 13.06 34.07
CA ARG A 71 4.37 13.15 33.93
C ARG A 71 3.64 11.80 34.02
N GLY A 72 4.09 10.92 34.92
CA GLY A 72 3.50 9.59 35.14
C GLY A 72 3.94 8.50 34.16
N TRP A 73 4.87 8.79 33.25
CA TRP A 73 5.51 7.84 32.36
C TRP A 73 6.91 7.48 32.84
N ARG A 74 7.30 6.22 32.64
CA ARG A 74 8.68 5.74 32.80
C ARG A 74 9.32 5.59 31.43
N ILE A 75 10.30 6.44 31.16
CA ILE A 75 10.93 6.58 29.85
C ILE A 75 12.37 6.08 29.95
N LYS A 76 12.66 4.99 29.25
CA LYS A 76 14.01 4.43 29.13
C LYS A 76 14.67 4.97 27.86
N LEU A 77 15.79 5.68 28.04
CA LEU A 77 16.59 6.22 26.95
C LEU A 77 17.91 5.47 26.84
N THR A 78 18.31 5.16 25.61
CA THR A 78 19.59 4.50 25.32
C THR A 78 20.28 5.17 24.14
N GLY A 79 21.58 5.38 24.22
CA GLY A 79 22.36 5.90 23.10
C GLY A 79 23.84 5.66 23.28
N ARG A 80 24.63 6.16 22.34
CA ARG A 80 26.09 6.17 22.41
C ARG A 80 26.55 7.58 22.12
N ILE A 81 27.29 8.16 23.05
CA ILE A 81 27.95 9.45 22.84
C ILE A 81 29.26 9.20 22.09
N ASP A 82 29.58 10.04 21.10
CA ASP A 82 30.77 9.85 20.27
C ASP A 82 32.07 9.89 21.08
N GLN A 83 32.20 10.86 22.00
CA GLN A 83 33.39 10.99 22.85
C GLN A 83 33.05 11.34 24.31
N LEU A 84 33.75 10.70 25.22
CA LEU A 84 33.86 11.09 26.62
C LEU A 84 35.32 11.40 26.91
N ILE A 85 35.61 12.65 27.25
CA ILE A 85 36.94 13.14 27.59
C ILE A 85 36.98 13.34 29.11
N PRO A 86 37.69 12.49 29.87
CA PRO A 86 37.89 12.68 31.30
C PRO A 86 38.61 14.01 31.59
N PRO A 87 38.40 14.60 32.77
CA PRO A 87 39.15 15.78 33.16
C PRO A 87 40.66 15.52 33.16
N ALA A 88 41.45 16.49 32.72
CA ALA A 88 42.91 16.46 32.90
C ALA A 88 43.25 16.39 34.39
N GLN A 89 44.24 15.59 34.78
CA GLN A 89 44.75 15.58 36.17
C GLN A 89 45.26 16.99 36.49
N ALA A 90 44.71 17.61 37.54
CA ALA A 90 45.06 18.98 37.91
C ALA A 90 46.52 19.04 38.40
N GLU A 91 47.39 19.74 37.68
CA GLU A 91 48.77 20.01 38.12
C GLU A 91 48.88 21.17 39.13
N ASN A 92 47.79 21.84 39.52
CA ASN A 92 47.84 22.90 40.54
C ASN A 92 46.53 23.16 41.28
N GLU A 93 46.64 23.62 42.54
CA GLU A 93 45.58 23.99 43.49
C GLU A 93 44.71 25.19 43.04
N GLN A 94 44.03 25.09 41.90
CA GLN A 94 42.95 26.02 41.55
C GLN A 94 41.59 25.42 41.92
N ARG A 95 40.79 26.23 42.63
CA ARG A 95 39.47 25.92 43.23
C ARG A 95 38.35 25.52 42.25
N ILE A 96 38.65 25.21 40.99
CA ILE A 96 37.66 24.79 39.99
C ILE A 96 37.76 23.26 39.85
N ARG A 97 36.67 22.54 40.17
CA ARG A 97 36.62 21.09 39.99
C ARG A 97 36.84 20.74 38.50
N PRO A 98 37.81 19.89 38.15
CA PRO A 98 38.00 19.43 36.77
C PRO A 98 36.73 18.73 36.28
N ALA A 99 36.22 19.13 35.12
CA ALA A 99 35.00 18.58 34.53
C ALA A 99 35.31 17.64 33.37
N ALA A 100 34.55 16.55 33.27
CA ALA A 100 34.55 15.70 32.09
C ALA A 100 33.78 16.40 30.95
N LYS A 101 34.16 16.11 29.70
CA LYS A 101 33.50 16.64 28.51
C LYS A 101 32.87 15.51 27.70
N LEU A 102 31.57 15.61 27.42
CA LEU A 102 30.86 14.80 26.44
C LEU A 102 30.86 15.53 25.10
N ARG A 103 31.25 14.84 24.03
CA ARG A 103 31.20 15.39 22.66
C ARG A 103 30.38 14.51 21.75
N GLU A 104 29.53 15.16 20.97
CA GLU A 104 28.78 14.56 19.86
C GLU A 104 29.25 15.24 18.56
N LEU A 105 29.53 14.44 17.54
CA LEU A 105 30.05 14.87 16.25
C LEU A 105 28.92 14.88 15.21
N LYS A 106 28.88 15.92 14.37
CA LYS A 106 27.85 16.09 13.33
C LYS A 106 28.44 16.61 12.04
N THR A 107 28.29 15.85 10.96
CA THR A 107 28.74 16.26 9.62
C THR A 107 27.68 17.12 8.94
N VAL A 108 28.07 18.31 8.47
CA VAL A 108 27.18 19.28 7.80
C VAL A 108 27.74 19.66 6.43
N LEU A 109 26.85 20.08 5.53
CA LEU A 109 27.22 20.61 4.21
C LEU A 109 27.48 22.12 4.24
N ARG A 110 27.15 22.77 5.36
CA ARG A 110 27.36 24.20 5.56
C ARG A 110 28.85 24.52 5.68
N PRO A 111 29.33 25.60 5.04
CA PRO A 111 30.67 26.13 5.28
C PRO A 111 30.85 26.49 6.76
N LEU A 112 32.00 26.12 7.33
CA LEU A 112 32.38 26.47 8.71
C LEU A 112 33.60 27.41 8.69
N PRO A 113 33.78 28.29 9.70
CA PRO A 113 32.90 28.48 10.84
C PRO A 113 31.63 29.28 10.48
N ALA A 114 30.52 28.94 11.12
CA ALA A 114 29.25 29.67 11.05
C ALA A 114 28.95 30.36 12.40
N ALA A 115 28.04 31.34 12.39
CA ALA A 115 27.57 31.95 13.64
C ALA A 115 26.87 30.90 14.52
N GLU A 116 27.09 30.92 15.84
CA GLU A 116 26.54 29.87 16.70
C GLU A 116 25.01 29.90 16.74
N GLU A 117 24.40 31.08 16.62
CA GLU A 117 22.95 31.26 16.54
C GLU A 117 22.36 30.59 15.30
N GLU A 118 23.07 30.65 14.16
CA GLU A 118 22.66 29.99 12.91
C GLU A 118 22.71 28.46 13.06
N LEU A 119 23.79 27.93 13.67
CA LEU A 119 23.93 26.51 13.91
C LEU A 119 22.86 25.97 14.87
N ARG A 120 22.51 26.72 15.92
CA ARG A 120 21.42 26.37 16.83
C ARG A 120 20.05 26.40 16.16
N SER A 121 19.81 27.38 15.28
CA SER A 121 18.55 27.50 14.55
C SER A 121 18.37 26.43 13.49
N GLU A 122 19.44 26.05 12.79
CA GLU A 122 19.39 25.08 11.70
C GLU A 122 19.45 23.63 12.17
N TYR A 123 20.15 23.37 13.29
CA TYR A 123 20.35 22.01 13.81
C TYR A 123 19.88 21.82 15.26
N PRO A 124 18.65 22.25 15.63
CA PRO A 124 18.17 22.19 17.02
C PRO A 124 18.14 20.75 17.59
N ALA A 125 17.89 19.76 16.75
CA ALA A 125 17.87 18.35 17.14
C ALA A 125 19.24 17.86 17.65
N TYR A 126 20.36 18.33 17.08
CA TYR A 126 21.69 17.93 17.54
C TYR A 126 21.99 18.43 18.96
N PHE A 127 21.56 19.65 19.27
CA PHE A 127 21.65 20.20 20.63
C PHE A 127 20.73 19.45 21.60
N ALA A 128 19.52 19.08 21.18
CA ALA A 128 18.62 18.25 21.98
C ALA A 128 19.20 16.86 22.27
N GLN A 129 19.88 16.26 21.30
CA GLN A 129 20.55 14.96 21.45
C GLN A 129 21.65 15.02 22.51
N LEU A 130 22.58 15.98 22.40
CA LEU A 130 23.66 16.14 23.37
C LEU A 130 23.14 16.55 24.76
N SER A 131 22.12 17.40 24.81
CA SER A 131 21.44 17.78 26.07
C SER A 131 20.80 16.58 26.77
N THR A 132 20.24 15.64 26.00
CA THR A 132 19.71 14.39 26.54
C THR A 132 20.81 13.54 27.16
N TYR A 133 21.97 13.40 26.51
CA TYR A 133 23.11 12.70 27.10
C TYR A 133 23.60 13.36 28.39
N LEU A 134 23.67 14.70 28.44
CA LEU A 134 24.04 15.42 29.65
C LEU A 134 23.04 15.21 30.80
N ALA A 135 21.73 15.23 30.49
CA ALA A 135 20.69 14.98 31.48
C ALA A 135 20.79 13.55 32.04
N LEU A 136 20.91 12.55 31.17
CA LEU A 136 21.14 11.16 31.58
C LEU A 136 22.40 11.03 32.41
N ALA A 137 23.46 11.76 32.03
CA ALA A 137 24.72 11.66 32.72
C ALA A 137 24.71 12.19 34.15
N ARG A 138 23.90 13.21 34.40
CA ARG A 138 23.71 13.78 35.74
C ARG A 138 22.76 12.95 36.59
N LEU A 139 21.76 12.32 35.97
CA LEU A 139 20.78 11.48 36.67
C LEU A 139 21.35 10.11 37.06
N HIS A 140 22.26 9.55 36.26
CA HIS A 140 22.78 8.19 36.41
C HIS A 140 24.30 8.15 36.61
N ALA A 141 24.84 9.12 37.37
CA ALA A 141 26.26 9.18 37.65
C ALA A 141 26.73 8.03 38.59
N PRO A 142 27.94 7.45 38.36
CA PRO A 142 28.84 7.74 37.26
C PRO A 142 28.41 7.05 35.96
N ILE A 143 28.44 7.79 34.85
CA ILE A 143 28.08 7.26 33.52
C ILE A 143 29.09 6.28 32.93
N HIS A 144 30.31 6.29 33.46
CA HIS A 144 31.37 5.42 33.01
C HIS A 144 32.26 5.08 34.20
N PRO A 145 32.77 3.84 34.33
CA PRO A 145 33.64 3.45 35.44
C PRO A 145 34.92 4.30 35.58
N ALA A 146 35.32 5.00 34.51
CA ALA A 146 36.47 5.90 34.50
C ALA A 146 36.19 7.27 35.14
N LEU A 147 34.95 7.57 35.51
CA LEU A 147 34.56 8.83 36.16
C LEU A 147 34.09 8.57 37.59
N GLU A 148 34.43 9.47 38.50
CA GLU A 148 33.81 9.50 39.82
C GLU A 148 32.37 10.03 39.73
N ALA A 149 31.50 9.58 40.64
CA ALA A 149 30.09 10.00 40.67
C ALA A 149 29.90 11.52 40.86
N SER A 150 30.91 12.21 41.42
CA SER A 150 30.86 13.66 41.69
C SER A 150 31.52 14.52 40.61
N THR A 151 32.05 13.91 39.54
CA THR A 151 32.71 14.63 38.45
C THR A 151 31.69 15.45 37.64
N PRO A 152 31.84 16.79 37.56
CA PRO A 152 30.98 17.61 36.71
C PRO A 152 31.13 17.22 35.23
N VAL A 153 30.05 17.34 34.45
CA VAL A 153 30.04 17.01 33.03
C VAL A 153 29.50 18.18 32.20
N HIS A 154 30.24 18.55 31.16
CA HIS A 154 29.85 19.56 30.17
C HIS A 154 29.72 18.94 28.77
N GLY A 155 28.87 19.51 27.93
CA GLY A 155 28.69 19.08 26.54
C GLY A 155 29.34 20.05 25.57
N GLU A 156 29.90 19.51 24.49
CA GLU A 156 30.33 20.27 23.31
C GLU A 156 29.90 19.53 22.05
N LEU A 157 29.12 20.19 21.19
CA LEU A 157 28.76 19.66 19.88
C LEU A 157 29.88 20.03 18.88
N VAL A 158 30.35 19.08 18.09
CA VAL A 158 31.41 19.31 17.10
C VAL A 158 30.84 19.16 15.70
N PHE A 159 30.66 20.28 15.01
CA PHE A 159 30.29 20.28 13.59
C PHE A 159 31.52 20.03 12.72
N ILE A 160 31.36 19.24 11.67
CA ILE A 160 32.40 18.93 10.69
C ILE A 160 31.88 19.25 9.29
N GLU A 161 32.56 20.14 8.58
CA GLU A 161 32.24 20.47 7.20
C GLU A 161 32.63 19.30 6.28
N ALA A 162 31.63 18.72 5.63
CA ALA A 162 31.74 17.56 4.76
C ALA A 162 32.86 17.64 3.71
N GLY A 163 33.04 18.80 3.08
CA GLY A 163 33.95 18.97 1.94
C GLY A 163 35.40 19.27 2.34
N SER A 164 35.64 19.84 3.51
CA SER A 164 36.96 20.34 3.94
C SER A 164 37.51 19.63 5.17
N GLY A 165 36.66 18.97 5.97
CA GLY A 165 37.00 18.44 7.29
C GLY A 165 37.16 19.50 8.37
N LEU A 166 36.90 20.77 8.05
CA LEU A 166 37.00 21.85 9.01
C LEU A 166 35.95 21.63 10.11
N SER A 167 36.38 21.78 11.37
CA SER A 167 35.53 21.49 12.52
C SER A 167 35.34 22.69 13.42
N GLN A 168 34.11 22.89 13.90
CA GLN A 168 33.73 23.93 14.84
C GLN A 168 33.06 23.30 16.06
N GLY A 169 33.67 23.48 17.24
CA GLY A 169 33.10 23.06 18.52
C GLY A 169 32.22 24.15 19.12
N ILE A 170 30.99 23.79 19.49
CA ILE A 170 30.02 24.67 20.14
C ILE A 170 29.70 24.13 21.54
N PRO A 171 29.99 24.86 22.62
CA PRO A 171 29.61 24.44 23.97
C PRO A 171 28.09 24.49 24.15
N VAL A 172 27.55 23.50 24.85
CA VAL A 172 26.13 23.47 25.22
C VAL A 172 25.87 24.48 26.33
N THR A 173 24.87 25.34 26.14
CA THR A 173 24.43 26.33 27.12
C THR A 173 23.27 25.80 27.97
N ALA A 174 22.93 26.50 29.05
CA ALA A 174 21.74 26.18 29.85
C ALA A 174 20.42 26.29 29.04
N ALA A 175 20.38 27.16 28.03
CA ALA A 175 19.23 27.28 27.12
C ALA A 175 19.12 26.05 26.20
N ASP A 176 20.25 25.56 25.70
CA ASP A 176 20.31 24.32 24.91
C ASP A 176 19.85 23.14 25.77
N GLU A 177 20.29 23.04 27.02
CA GLU A 177 19.87 21.96 27.94
C GLU A 177 18.36 21.94 28.21
N ALA A 178 17.68 23.09 28.13
CA ALA A 178 16.23 23.16 28.28
C ALA A 178 15.48 22.41 27.16
N THR A 179 16.10 22.21 25.99
CA THR A 179 15.51 21.47 24.86
C THR A 179 15.19 20.01 25.22
N PHE A 180 15.96 19.39 26.12
CA PHE A 180 15.67 18.05 26.63
C PHE A 180 14.30 17.99 27.32
N HIS A 181 13.98 18.98 28.15
CA HIS A 181 12.66 19.06 28.79
C HIS A 181 11.54 19.28 27.75
N VAL A 182 11.78 20.12 26.74
CA VAL A 182 10.83 20.32 25.63
C VAL A 182 10.55 19.00 24.90
N GLN A 183 11.57 18.18 24.63
CA GLN A 183 11.39 16.88 23.97
C GLN A 183 10.66 15.86 24.85
N LEU A 184 10.95 15.82 26.16
CA LEU A 184 10.18 14.98 27.09
C LEU A 184 8.71 15.36 27.14
N GLU A 185 8.42 16.67 27.11
CA GLU A 185 7.06 17.19 27.10
C GLU A 185 6.31 16.80 25.83
N ARG A 186 6.93 16.97 24.66
CA ARG A 186 6.38 16.53 23.37
C ARG A 186 6.12 15.03 23.33
N LEU A 187 7.10 14.21 23.73
CA LEU A 187 6.93 12.76 23.79
C LEU A 187 5.76 12.37 24.71
N THR A 188 5.69 12.98 25.89
CA THR A 188 4.64 12.66 26.87
C THR A 188 3.26 13.14 26.42
N GLU A 189 3.17 14.28 25.73
CA GLU A 189 1.95 14.71 25.06
C GLU A 189 1.47 13.66 24.07
N PHE A 190 2.35 13.18 23.18
CA PHE A 190 2.03 12.11 22.24
C PHE A 190 1.54 10.84 22.95
N LEU A 191 2.27 10.38 23.96
CA LEU A 191 1.92 9.17 24.73
C LEU A 191 0.57 9.32 25.44
N ASN A 192 0.27 10.51 25.98
CA ASN A 192 -1.02 10.79 26.61
C ASN A 192 -2.17 10.82 25.59
N LEU A 193 -1.95 11.36 24.38
CA LEU A 193 -2.95 11.31 23.32
C LEU A 193 -3.23 9.86 22.86
N ARG A 194 -2.18 9.03 22.75
CA ARG A 194 -2.31 7.59 22.47
C ARG A 194 -3.06 6.87 23.60
N LEU A 195 -2.76 7.19 24.86
CA LEU A 195 -3.45 6.62 26.03
C LEU A 195 -4.94 6.97 26.04
N ARG A 196 -5.30 8.24 25.75
CA ARG A 196 -6.70 8.66 25.61
C ARG A 196 -7.44 7.88 24.53
N ALA A 197 -6.81 7.71 23.36
CA ALA A 197 -7.39 6.90 22.28
C ALA A 197 -7.60 5.43 22.72
N ARG A 198 -6.65 4.86 23.47
CA ARG A 198 -6.77 3.51 24.02
C ARG A 198 -7.92 3.39 25.04
N GLU A 199 -8.07 4.35 25.93
CA GLU A 199 -9.17 4.41 26.92
C GLU A 199 -10.54 4.55 26.25
N ARG A 200 -10.61 5.37 25.19
CA ARG A 200 -11.79 5.48 24.33
C ARG A 200 -12.17 4.12 23.72
N LEU A 201 -11.22 3.43 23.11
CA LEU A 201 -11.48 2.12 22.49
C LEU A 201 -11.95 1.07 23.52
N ARG A 202 -11.45 1.09 24.77
CA ARG A 202 -11.94 0.19 25.84
C ARG A 202 -13.42 0.37 26.16
N SER A 203 -13.89 1.62 26.11
CA SER A 203 -15.28 1.99 26.39
C SER A 203 -16.16 1.99 25.14
N LEU A 204 -15.60 1.61 23.98
CA LEU A 204 -16.28 1.64 22.70
C LEU A 204 -17.61 0.85 22.74
N SER A 205 -18.66 1.52 22.31
CA SER A 205 -19.96 0.94 22.01
C SER A 205 -20.29 1.21 20.55
N PHE A 206 -20.84 0.21 19.88
CA PHE A 206 -21.24 0.32 18.47
C PHE A 206 -22.48 -0.51 18.22
N ARG A 207 -23.25 -0.08 17.22
CA ARG A 207 -24.44 -0.78 16.74
C ARG A 207 -24.04 -1.97 15.89
N PRO A 208 -24.78 -3.10 15.94
CA PRO A 208 -24.58 -4.19 15.00
C PRO A 208 -24.68 -3.70 13.56
N ALA A 209 -23.90 -4.31 12.66
CA ALA A 209 -23.89 -3.93 11.25
C ALA A 209 -25.23 -4.19 10.55
N PHE A 210 -26.03 -5.11 11.09
CA PHE A 210 -27.30 -5.53 10.55
C PHE A 210 -28.40 -5.38 11.62
N ALA A 211 -29.44 -4.60 11.30
CA ALA A 211 -30.63 -4.52 12.16
C ALA A 211 -31.40 -5.86 12.19
N THR A 212 -31.34 -6.61 11.09
CA THR A 212 -31.91 -7.96 10.97
C THR A 212 -30.95 -8.80 10.16
N LEU A 213 -30.59 -9.96 10.69
CA LEU A 213 -29.71 -10.91 10.03
C LEU A 213 -30.47 -11.62 8.90
N ARG A 214 -29.81 -11.79 7.76
CA ARG A 214 -30.27 -12.62 6.66
C ARG A 214 -29.84 -14.08 6.88
N PRO A 215 -30.53 -15.05 6.25
CA PRO A 215 -30.09 -16.43 6.29
C PRO A 215 -28.63 -16.59 5.87
N GLY A 216 -27.83 -17.24 6.71
CA GLY A 216 -26.39 -17.46 6.54
C GLY A 216 -25.48 -16.41 7.19
N GLN A 217 -26.04 -15.34 7.78
CA GLN A 217 -25.28 -14.32 8.51
C GLN A 217 -25.16 -14.59 10.02
N GLU A 218 -25.80 -15.64 10.53
CA GLU A 218 -25.98 -15.86 11.97
C GLU A 218 -24.67 -16.12 12.71
N SER A 219 -23.74 -16.88 12.11
CA SER A 219 -22.45 -17.21 12.72
C SER A 219 -21.31 -16.28 12.30
N ILE A 220 -21.47 -15.48 11.24
CA ILE A 220 -20.32 -14.90 10.53
C ILE A 220 -19.46 -14.00 11.40
N HIS A 221 -20.07 -13.27 12.32
CA HIS A 221 -19.33 -12.42 13.25
C HIS A 221 -18.47 -13.25 14.19
N ALA A 222 -19.04 -14.30 14.80
CA ALA A 222 -18.31 -15.21 15.69
C ALA A 222 -17.21 -15.97 14.94
N ASP A 223 -17.46 -16.38 13.69
CA ASP A 223 -16.49 -17.07 12.86
C ASP A 223 -15.29 -16.18 12.53
N LEU A 224 -15.53 -14.91 12.16
CA LEU A 224 -14.47 -13.92 11.89
C LEU A 224 -13.66 -13.62 13.16
N GLU A 225 -14.31 -13.39 14.30
CA GLU A 225 -13.61 -13.16 15.58
C GLU A 225 -12.71 -14.35 15.92
N LYS A 226 -13.27 -15.57 15.87
CA LYS A 226 -12.53 -16.80 16.15
C LYS A 226 -11.36 -17.01 15.17
N ALA A 227 -11.54 -16.73 13.89
CA ALA A 227 -10.46 -16.88 12.91
C ALA A 227 -9.33 -15.87 13.16
N LEU A 228 -9.67 -14.62 13.44
CA LEU A 228 -8.70 -13.60 13.81
C LEU A 228 -7.97 -13.99 15.10
N GLU A 229 -8.65 -14.53 16.12
CA GLU A 229 -8.05 -15.02 17.38
C GLU A 229 -6.97 -16.09 17.14
N ASN A 230 -7.26 -17.05 16.28
CA ASN A 230 -6.40 -18.22 16.10
C ASN A 230 -5.29 -18.04 15.06
N ARG A 231 -5.49 -17.19 14.04
CA ARG A 231 -4.59 -17.09 12.89
C ARG A 231 -4.36 -15.64 12.45
N PRO A 232 -3.14 -15.27 12.07
CA PRO A 232 -2.82 -13.92 11.61
C PRO A 232 -3.30 -13.64 10.18
N LEU A 233 -3.75 -14.65 9.43
CA LEU A 233 -4.15 -14.48 8.03
C LEU A 233 -5.49 -15.16 7.76
N VAL A 234 -6.48 -14.37 7.34
CA VAL A 234 -7.86 -14.82 7.12
C VAL A 234 -8.34 -14.39 5.74
N PHE A 235 -8.90 -15.32 4.98
CA PHE A 235 -9.62 -15.05 3.74
C PHE A 235 -11.11 -15.16 4.00
N PHE A 236 -11.84 -14.07 3.77
CA PHE A 236 -13.28 -14.02 3.91
C PHE A 236 -13.96 -13.88 2.54
N GLU A 237 -14.46 -15.00 2.03
CA GLU A 237 -15.17 -15.08 0.76
C GLU A 237 -16.68 -14.94 1.00
N ALA A 238 -17.31 -13.93 0.40
CA ALA A 238 -18.74 -13.74 0.51
C ALA A 238 -19.29 -12.98 -0.70
N PRO A 239 -20.45 -13.37 -1.26
CA PRO A 239 -20.96 -12.76 -2.49
C PRO A 239 -21.28 -11.27 -2.33
N THR A 240 -21.47 -10.57 -3.44
CA THR A 240 -21.93 -9.17 -3.37
C THR A 240 -23.34 -9.12 -2.77
N GLY A 241 -23.67 -8.04 -2.05
CA GLY A 241 -24.96 -7.92 -1.36
C GLY A 241 -25.05 -8.66 -0.01
N PHE A 242 -24.10 -9.54 0.35
CA PHE A 242 -24.05 -10.18 1.67
C PHE A 242 -23.82 -9.18 2.83
N GLY A 243 -23.36 -7.96 2.55
CA GLY A 243 -23.03 -6.99 3.59
C GLY A 243 -21.63 -7.18 4.20
N LYS A 244 -20.68 -7.68 3.39
CA LYS A 244 -19.27 -7.91 3.75
C LYS A 244 -18.67 -6.82 4.63
N THR A 245 -18.73 -5.58 4.16
CA THR A 245 -18.17 -4.40 4.84
C THR A 245 -18.69 -4.30 6.28
N GLY A 246 -19.98 -4.56 6.50
CA GLY A 246 -20.57 -4.53 7.84
C GLY A 246 -20.05 -5.63 8.75
N ALA A 247 -20.04 -6.87 8.27
CA ALA A 247 -19.53 -8.01 9.03
C ALA A 247 -18.06 -7.80 9.44
N ILE A 248 -17.23 -7.30 8.51
CA ILE A 248 -15.82 -7.01 8.73
C ILE A 248 -15.63 -5.88 9.74
N LEU A 249 -16.33 -4.75 9.56
CA LEU A 249 -16.22 -3.63 10.47
C LEU A 249 -16.69 -4.01 11.88
N GLN A 250 -17.75 -4.81 11.99
CA GLN A 250 -18.21 -5.30 13.29
C GLN A 250 -17.15 -6.14 14.00
N ALA A 251 -16.53 -7.10 13.30
CA ALA A 251 -15.43 -7.90 13.84
C ALA A 251 -14.22 -7.02 14.22
N ALA A 252 -13.82 -6.10 13.34
CA ALA A 252 -12.68 -5.21 13.58
C ALA A 252 -12.90 -4.29 14.78
N LEU A 253 -14.10 -3.72 14.94
CA LEU A 253 -14.45 -2.89 16.10
C LEU A 253 -14.41 -3.69 17.41
N SER A 254 -14.85 -4.95 17.41
CA SER A 254 -14.71 -5.81 18.58
C SER A 254 -13.24 -6.06 18.95
N GLU A 255 -12.37 -6.29 17.96
CA GLU A 255 -10.94 -6.51 18.23
C GLU A 255 -10.23 -5.24 18.74
N LEU A 256 -10.58 -4.06 18.22
CA LEU A 256 -10.13 -2.77 18.75
C LEU A 256 -10.60 -2.57 20.20
N LYS A 257 -11.86 -2.92 20.49
CA LYS A 257 -12.43 -2.83 21.85
C LYS A 257 -11.72 -3.74 22.84
N ARG A 258 -11.46 -4.99 22.46
CA ARG A 258 -10.66 -5.96 23.25
C ARG A 258 -9.22 -5.46 23.47
N GLY A 259 -8.75 -4.54 22.62
CA GLY A 259 -7.41 -3.96 22.70
C GLY A 259 -6.33 -4.88 22.16
N ARG A 260 -6.72 -5.85 21.32
CA ARG A 260 -5.78 -6.74 20.66
C ARG A 260 -5.01 -6.03 19.55
N PHE A 261 -5.68 -5.09 18.89
CA PHE A 261 -5.07 -4.16 17.95
C PHE A 261 -5.29 -2.74 18.44
N GLU A 262 -4.29 -1.89 18.24
CA GLU A 262 -4.35 -0.46 18.52
C GLU A 262 -4.94 0.32 17.35
N ARG A 263 -5.01 -0.29 16.16
CA ARG A 263 -5.40 0.37 14.91
C ARG A 263 -5.99 -0.60 13.91
N LEU A 264 -6.92 -0.08 13.11
CA LEU A 264 -7.44 -0.71 11.90
C LEU A 264 -6.95 0.04 10.65
N LEU A 265 -6.34 -0.68 9.71
CA LEU A 265 -6.14 -0.21 8.34
C LEU A 265 -7.16 -0.88 7.43
N TYR A 266 -8.03 -0.11 6.80
CA TYR A 266 -8.99 -0.63 5.82
C TYR A 266 -8.60 -0.16 4.42
N LEU A 267 -8.13 -1.08 3.58
CA LEU A 267 -7.68 -0.79 2.23
C LEU A 267 -8.68 -1.27 1.19
N THR A 268 -8.98 -0.42 0.22
CA THR A 268 -9.79 -0.77 -0.95
C THR A 268 -9.36 0.03 -2.17
N SER A 269 -9.34 -0.61 -3.33
CA SER A 269 -8.80 -0.07 -4.58
C SER A 269 -9.67 0.99 -5.27
N LYS A 270 -10.88 1.26 -4.73
CA LYS A 270 -11.83 2.21 -5.32
C LYS A 270 -12.26 3.24 -4.27
N SER A 271 -12.22 4.52 -4.67
CA SER A 271 -12.63 5.64 -3.82
C SER A 271 -14.05 5.52 -3.27
N THR A 272 -14.96 4.91 -4.03
CA THR A 272 -16.34 4.68 -3.58
C THR A 272 -16.48 3.58 -2.54
N GLY A 273 -15.66 2.54 -2.62
CA GLY A 273 -15.54 1.57 -1.54
C GLY A 273 -15.09 2.26 -0.24
N GLN A 274 -14.10 3.15 -0.33
CA GLN A 274 -13.60 3.91 0.83
C GLN A 274 -14.72 4.74 1.47
N LEU A 275 -15.52 5.46 0.66
CA LEU A 275 -16.64 6.26 1.16
C LEU A 275 -17.75 5.41 1.80
N GLN A 276 -18.05 4.22 1.26
CA GLN A 276 -19.01 3.30 1.85
C GLN A 276 -18.55 2.86 3.25
N VAL A 277 -17.27 2.55 3.41
CA VAL A 277 -16.67 2.17 4.70
C VAL A 277 -16.80 3.31 5.70
N VAL A 278 -16.45 4.54 5.32
CA VAL A 278 -16.60 5.73 6.18
C VAL A 278 -18.06 5.89 6.64
N ARG A 279 -19.02 5.82 5.71
CA ARG A 279 -20.46 5.96 6.02
C ARG A 279 -20.94 4.88 6.96
N GLN A 280 -20.59 3.62 6.69
CA GLN A 280 -21.03 2.49 7.51
C GLN A 280 -20.41 2.54 8.90
N LEU A 281 -19.12 2.84 9.02
CA LEU A 281 -18.43 2.95 10.29
C LEU A 281 -18.97 4.13 11.12
N THR A 282 -19.26 5.27 10.47
CA THR A 282 -19.91 6.42 11.13
C THR A 282 -21.30 6.04 11.64
N ALA A 283 -22.10 5.33 10.84
CA ALA A 283 -23.44 4.89 11.25
C ALA A 283 -23.41 3.88 12.41
N MET A 284 -22.44 2.97 12.42
CA MET A 284 -22.27 1.98 13.50
C MET A 284 -21.77 2.59 14.80
N THR A 285 -20.99 3.67 14.73
CA THR A 285 -20.37 4.33 15.89
C THR A 285 -21.03 5.66 16.26
N ALA A 286 -22.16 5.99 15.64
CA ALA A 286 -22.94 7.17 15.94
C ALA A 286 -23.49 7.13 17.38
N ILE A 287 -23.30 8.24 18.10
CA ILE A 287 -23.81 8.46 19.44
C ILE A 287 -25.32 8.74 19.36
N ASP A 288 -26.15 8.05 20.14
CA ASP A 288 -27.58 8.35 20.19
C ASP A 288 -27.83 9.68 20.93
N PRO A 289 -28.49 10.67 20.30
CA PRO A 289 -28.72 11.97 20.92
C PRO A 289 -29.68 11.92 22.15
N GLY A 290 -30.36 10.79 22.37
CA GLY A 290 -31.27 10.57 23.50
C GLY A 290 -30.76 9.57 24.55
N ALA A 291 -29.57 8.99 24.37
CA ALA A 291 -28.97 8.13 25.38
C ALA A 291 -28.20 9.00 26.38
N GLU A 292 -28.72 9.17 27.60
CA GLU A 292 -28.02 9.83 28.74
C GLU A 292 -26.76 9.06 29.21
N SER A 293 -26.15 8.22 28.37
CA SER A 293 -24.92 7.53 28.68
C SER A 293 -23.73 8.38 28.24
N ALA A 294 -23.04 8.97 29.22
CA ALA A 294 -21.76 9.65 29.09
C ALA A 294 -20.61 8.79 28.50
N ASN A 295 -20.89 7.57 28.01
CA ASN A 295 -19.89 6.56 27.64
C ASN A 295 -20.04 6.01 26.19
N SER A 296 -20.85 6.63 25.32
CA SER A 296 -20.80 6.27 23.89
C SER A 296 -19.76 7.14 23.19
N THR A 297 -18.62 6.54 22.86
CA THR A 297 -17.52 7.22 22.17
C THR A 297 -17.39 6.72 20.74
N SER A 298 -17.35 7.62 19.75
CA SER A 298 -17.07 7.27 18.36
C SER A 298 -15.60 6.91 18.14
N VAL A 299 -15.31 6.04 17.18
CA VAL A 299 -13.92 5.82 16.73
C VAL A 299 -13.41 7.03 15.93
N ALA A 300 -12.12 7.33 16.04
CA ALA A 300 -11.48 8.36 15.24
C ALA A 300 -11.11 7.79 13.85
N ILE A 301 -11.81 8.26 12.81
CA ILE A 301 -11.70 7.77 11.44
C ILE A 301 -10.93 8.79 10.60
N TRP A 302 -9.98 8.31 9.79
CA TRP A 302 -9.33 9.11 8.77
C TRP A 302 -9.47 8.48 7.38
N HIS A 303 -10.04 9.23 6.44
CA HIS A 303 -10.09 8.86 5.02
C HIS A 303 -8.93 9.52 4.28
N VAL A 304 -7.97 8.70 3.87
CA VAL A 304 -6.77 9.16 3.19
C VAL A 304 -7.04 9.36 1.70
N ARG A 305 -6.76 10.57 1.21
CA ARG A 305 -6.85 10.94 -0.22
C ARG A 305 -5.46 11.30 -0.76
N ASN A 306 -5.30 11.27 -2.08
CA ASN A 306 -4.03 11.64 -2.69
C ASN A 306 -3.68 13.13 -2.49
N LYS A 307 -2.40 13.47 -2.67
CA LYS A 307 -1.89 14.85 -2.52
C LYS A 307 -2.59 15.84 -3.47
N ARG A 308 -2.91 15.42 -4.69
CA ARG A 308 -3.54 16.27 -5.71
C ARG A 308 -4.93 16.73 -5.29
N GLU A 309 -5.73 15.87 -4.69
CA GLU A 309 -7.06 16.20 -4.15
C GLU A 309 -7.01 17.16 -2.96
N HIS A 310 -5.95 17.11 -2.15
CA HIS A 310 -5.75 18.04 -1.04
C HIS A 310 -5.24 19.42 -1.49
N CYS A 311 -4.57 19.50 -2.64
CA CYS A 311 -3.87 20.69 -3.05
C CYS A 311 -4.82 21.86 -3.31
N VAL A 312 -4.51 23.01 -2.71
CA VAL A 312 -5.23 24.29 -2.85
C VAL A 312 -4.53 25.27 -3.80
N ASN A 313 -3.40 24.88 -4.39
CA ASN A 313 -2.80 25.63 -5.50
C ASN A 313 -3.66 25.43 -6.77
N SER A 314 -3.65 26.42 -7.65
CA SER A 314 -4.32 26.34 -8.96
C SER A 314 -3.71 25.28 -9.87
N GLU A 315 -2.41 25.07 -9.75
CA GLU A 315 -1.67 24.01 -10.43
C GLU A 315 -1.03 23.09 -9.39
N PHE A 316 -1.08 21.78 -9.64
CA PHE A 316 -0.47 20.79 -8.76
C PHE A 316 1.02 20.63 -9.10
N HIS A 317 1.87 21.33 -8.34
CA HIS A 317 3.32 21.16 -8.33
C HIS A 317 3.79 21.02 -6.88
N CYS A 318 4.00 19.79 -6.41
CA CYS A 318 4.27 19.50 -5.00
C CYS A 318 5.78 19.46 -4.69
N VAL A 319 6.45 20.62 -4.79
CA VAL A 319 7.85 20.80 -4.36
C VAL A 319 7.85 21.59 -3.05
N HIS A 320 8.60 21.09 -2.05
CA HIS A 320 8.63 21.68 -0.70
C HIS A 320 9.05 23.15 -0.74
N ASP A 321 10.22 23.44 -1.32
CA ASP A 321 10.83 24.78 -1.34
C ASP A 321 10.02 25.81 -2.13
N ALA A 322 9.32 25.37 -3.19
CA ALA A 322 8.54 26.25 -4.06
C ALA A 322 7.10 26.48 -3.56
N CYS A 323 6.57 25.58 -2.74
CA CYS A 323 5.17 25.62 -2.36
C CYS A 323 4.96 26.55 -1.16
N ARG A 324 4.20 27.65 -1.35
CA ARG A 324 3.79 28.58 -0.28
C ARG A 324 3.14 27.92 0.94
N TYR A 325 2.60 26.71 0.78
CA TYR A 325 1.92 25.97 1.84
C TYR A 325 2.84 24.97 2.56
N LEU A 326 4.06 24.76 2.07
CA LEU A 326 5.09 23.88 2.66
C LEU A 326 6.31 24.66 3.17
N HIS A 327 6.63 25.81 2.57
CA HIS A 327 7.70 26.68 3.06
C HIS A 327 7.46 27.15 4.51
N ASP A 328 8.42 27.02 5.42
CA ASP A 328 8.29 27.41 6.84
C ASP A 328 7.04 26.77 7.50
N LEU A 329 6.80 25.49 7.20
CA LEU A 329 5.61 24.77 7.63
C LEU A 329 5.61 24.52 9.13
N GLU A 330 6.75 24.16 9.71
CA GLU A 330 6.91 23.83 11.13
C GLU A 330 6.58 25.04 12.02
N ALA A 331 7.12 26.22 11.70
CA ALA A 331 6.89 27.43 12.48
C ALA A 331 5.42 27.91 12.38
N ARG A 332 4.81 27.77 11.20
CA ARG A 332 3.39 28.12 11.00
C ARG A 332 2.47 27.11 11.68
N TRP A 333 2.82 25.83 11.65
CA TRP A 333 2.07 24.77 12.32
C TRP A 333 1.94 25.04 13.81
N ALA A 334 3.04 25.36 14.48
CA ALA A 334 3.07 25.66 15.92
C ALA A 334 2.17 26.84 16.33
N ARG A 335 1.86 27.76 15.40
CA ARG A 335 1.00 28.93 15.63
C ARG A 335 -0.42 28.74 15.07
N SER A 336 -0.70 27.57 14.51
CA SER A 336 -1.99 27.25 13.88
C SER A 336 -2.95 26.59 14.88
N ASP A 337 -4.24 26.63 14.57
CA ASP A 337 -5.28 25.87 15.29
C ASP A 337 -5.53 24.49 14.63
N LEU A 338 -4.57 23.95 13.87
CA LEU A 338 -4.75 22.68 13.15
C LEU A 338 -4.62 21.45 14.05
N ALA A 339 -4.08 21.62 15.27
CA ALA A 339 -4.06 20.56 16.27
C ALA A 339 -5.47 20.02 16.59
N ARG A 340 -6.52 20.85 16.39
CA ARG A 340 -7.93 20.48 16.55
C ARG A 340 -8.35 19.21 15.79
N PHE A 341 -7.69 18.86 14.69
CA PHE A 341 -8.02 17.68 13.88
C PHE A 341 -7.70 16.35 14.57
N TYR A 342 -6.74 16.34 15.49
CA TYR A 342 -6.41 15.17 16.31
C TYR A 342 -6.67 15.36 17.81
N LEU A 343 -6.90 16.60 18.27
CA LEU A 343 -7.25 16.87 19.67
C LEU A 343 -8.76 16.78 19.94
N PHE A 344 -9.62 17.12 18.97
CA PHE A 344 -11.07 17.11 19.17
C PHE A 344 -11.78 16.11 18.25
N GLU A 345 -12.66 15.32 18.84
CA GLU A 345 -13.34 14.21 18.17
C GLU A 345 -14.38 14.71 17.16
N ASN A 346 -15.12 15.77 17.51
CA ASN A 346 -16.20 16.35 16.69
C ASN A 346 -15.71 17.23 15.52
N THR A 347 -14.40 17.33 15.30
CA THR A 347 -13.85 18.10 14.18
C THR A 347 -14.28 17.48 12.85
N ASN A 348 -14.83 18.31 11.95
CA ASN A 348 -15.15 17.89 10.59
C ASN A 348 -13.86 17.58 9.81
N ARG A 349 -13.68 16.32 9.41
CA ARG A 349 -12.51 15.80 8.68
C ARG A 349 -12.75 15.60 7.18
N SER A 350 -13.79 16.23 6.63
CA SER A 350 -14.01 16.21 5.18
C SER A 350 -12.86 16.87 4.43
N LEU A 351 -12.66 16.44 3.18
CA LEU A 351 -11.62 17.01 2.31
C LEU A 351 -11.79 18.54 2.17
N ASP A 352 -13.04 19.02 2.05
CA ASP A 352 -13.34 20.45 1.96
C ASP A 352 -12.94 21.19 3.24
N ALA A 353 -13.28 20.65 4.41
CA ALA A 353 -12.89 21.24 5.70
C ALA A 353 -11.36 21.28 5.88
N LEU A 354 -10.64 20.25 5.42
CA LEU A 354 -9.17 20.24 5.44
C LEU A 354 -8.59 21.30 4.49
N ARG A 355 -9.15 21.44 3.28
CA ARG A 355 -8.74 22.46 2.29
C ARG A 355 -8.96 23.87 2.84
N GLU A 356 -10.14 24.15 3.39
CA GLU A 356 -10.48 25.43 4.01
C GLU A 356 -9.55 25.76 5.19
N ALA A 357 -9.35 24.81 6.10
CA ALA A 357 -8.50 24.98 7.26
C ALA A 357 -7.03 25.21 6.90
N GLY A 358 -6.50 24.41 5.96
CA GLY A 358 -5.13 24.57 5.47
C GLY A 358 -4.94 25.89 4.75
N GLN A 359 -5.89 26.30 3.90
CA GLN A 359 -5.83 27.58 3.22
C GLN A 359 -5.83 28.76 4.21
N ALA A 360 -6.69 28.72 5.23
CA ALA A 360 -6.78 29.76 6.26
C ALA A 360 -5.50 29.84 7.12
N ALA A 361 -4.89 28.70 7.45
CA ALA A 361 -3.66 28.64 8.23
C ALA A 361 -2.39 28.85 7.38
N GLY A 362 -2.51 28.92 6.05
CA GLY A 362 -1.37 28.93 5.13
C GLY A 362 -0.62 27.60 5.06
N ILE A 363 -1.19 26.50 5.54
CA ILE A 363 -0.55 25.19 5.66
C ILE A 363 -1.10 24.22 4.63
N CYS A 364 -0.26 23.34 4.10
CA CYS A 364 -0.66 22.33 3.13
C CYS A 364 -1.75 21.41 3.74
N PRO A 365 -2.94 21.30 3.13
CA PRO A 365 -3.99 20.43 3.67
C PRO A 365 -3.59 18.95 3.78
N TYR A 366 -2.68 18.49 2.93
CA TYR A 366 -2.15 17.13 3.00
C TYR A 366 -1.31 16.90 4.26
N GLU A 367 -0.62 17.93 4.76
CA GLU A 367 0.19 17.85 5.96
C GLU A 367 -0.68 17.71 7.22
N ILE A 368 -1.88 18.29 7.21
CA ILE A 368 -2.88 18.05 8.26
C ILE A 368 -3.20 16.55 8.36
N THR A 369 -3.44 15.90 7.21
CA THR A 369 -3.63 14.45 7.13
C THR A 369 -2.42 13.70 7.67
N ARG A 370 -1.22 14.01 7.19
CA ARG A 370 0.02 13.35 7.61
C ARG A 370 0.21 13.38 9.12
N VAL A 371 -0.04 14.51 9.78
CA VAL A 371 0.15 14.64 11.24
C VAL A 371 -0.97 13.97 12.02
N ALA A 372 -2.22 14.11 11.57
CA ALA A 372 -3.35 13.59 12.31
C ALA A 372 -3.40 12.06 12.34
N LEU A 373 -2.85 11.38 11.33
CA LEU A 373 -2.90 9.91 11.19
C LEU A 373 -2.49 9.17 12.46
N ALA A 374 -1.36 9.52 13.08
CA ALA A 374 -0.84 8.87 14.29
C ALA A 374 -1.85 8.79 15.47
N PHE A 375 -2.83 9.69 15.50
CA PHE A 375 -3.84 9.83 16.55
C PHE A 375 -5.20 9.21 16.21
N ASN A 376 -5.37 8.67 15.00
CA ASN A 376 -6.62 8.04 14.56
C ASN A 376 -6.62 6.52 14.75
N ASP A 377 -7.79 5.98 15.06
CA ASP A 377 -8.03 4.56 15.35
C ASP A 377 -8.17 3.75 14.05
N VAL A 378 -8.79 4.36 13.03
CA VAL A 378 -9.09 3.71 11.75
C VAL A 378 -8.57 4.55 10.59
N TRP A 379 -7.70 3.98 9.75
CA TRP A 379 -7.24 4.61 8.52
C TRP A 379 -7.83 3.88 7.32
N ILE A 380 -8.46 4.64 6.42
CA ILE A 380 -9.11 4.11 5.23
C ILE A 380 -8.38 4.66 4.01
N GLY A 381 -7.89 3.79 3.12
CA GLY A 381 -7.06 4.20 2.00
C GLY A 381 -7.01 3.18 0.85
N ASP A 382 -6.13 3.44 -0.11
CA ASP A 382 -5.83 2.53 -1.22
C ASP A 382 -4.71 1.54 -0.83
N TYR A 383 -4.57 0.45 -1.59
CA TYR A 383 -3.52 -0.55 -1.41
C TYR A 383 -2.11 0.07 -1.45
N ASN A 384 -1.92 1.15 -2.22
CA ASN A 384 -0.62 1.79 -2.40
C ASN A 384 0.04 2.25 -1.09
N TYR A 385 -0.72 2.60 -0.06
CA TYR A 385 -0.19 3.05 1.23
C TYR A 385 0.39 1.92 2.09
N VAL A 386 0.24 0.66 1.66
CA VAL A 386 0.92 -0.49 2.28
C VAL A 386 1.88 -1.15 1.31
N PHE A 387 1.47 -1.32 0.05
CA PHE A 387 2.21 -2.16 -0.90
C PHE A 387 3.05 -1.40 -1.92
N ALA A 388 2.84 -0.10 -2.14
CA ALA A 388 3.63 0.66 -3.12
C ALA A 388 4.84 1.32 -2.45
N PRO A 389 6.09 1.08 -2.91
CA PRO A 389 7.29 1.63 -2.30
C PRO A 389 7.26 3.15 -2.13
N GLY A 390 6.81 3.88 -3.15
CA GLY A 390 6.78 5.35 -3.14
C GLY A 390 5.69 5.98 -2.27
N ASN A 391 4.69 5.21 -1.80
CA ASN A 391 3.55 5.75 -1.06
C ASN A 391 3.43 5.20 0.37
N ARG A 392 4.05 4.05 0.67
CA ARG A 392 3.92 3.38 1.98
C ARG A 392 4.46 4.21 3.15
N GLY A 393 5.41 5.12 2.92
CA GLY A 393 5.97 5.99 3.96
C GLY A 393 4.90 6.82 4.68
N LEU A 394 3.78 7.17 4.01
CA LEU A 394 2.67 7.86 4.66
C LEU A 394 2.16 7.13 5.90
N PHE A 395 2.14 5.79 5.89
CA PHE A 395 1.68 4.97 7.01
C PHE A 395 2.82 4.47 7.88
N TYR A 396 3.90 3.96 7.27
CA TYR A 396 5.00 3.33 7.99
C TYR A 396 5.85 4.32 8.78
N ASP A 397 5.92 5.58 8.35
CA ASP A 397 6.76 6.61 8.99
C ASP A 397 5.99 7.38 10.09
N GLN A 398 4.74 6.97 10.37
CA GLN A 398 3.92 7.59 11.40
C GLN A 398 4.45 7.26 12.81
N PRO A 399 4.55 8.25 13.71
CA PRO A 399 5.05 8.01 15.06
C PRO A 399 4.17 7.00 15.80
N GLY A 400 4.81 5.93 16.31
CA GLY A 400 4.16 4.85 17.04
C GLY A 400 3.27 3.94 16.17
N PHE A 401 3.44 3.94 14.85
CA PHE A 401 2.85 2.91 14.00
C PHE A 401 3.64 1.60 14.14
N ASP A 402 2.91 0.52 14.47
CA ASP A 402 3.45 -0.84 14.53
C ASP A 402 2.50 -1.77 13.76
N PRO A 403 2.92 -2.34 12.63
CA PRO A 403 2.15 -3.36 11.91
C PRO A 403 1.68 -4.49 12.82
N LYS A 404 2.51 -4.96 13.77
CA LYS A 404 2.17 -6.09 14.66
C LYS A 404 1.03 -5.78 15.62
N ARG A 405 0.77 -4.50 15.90
CA ARG A 405 -0.36 -4.03 16.72
C ARG A 405 -1.53 -3.52 15.87
N THR A 406 -1.51 -3.78 14.57
CA THR A 406 -2.48 -3.25 13.60
C THR A 406 -3.23 -4.39 12.91
N LEU A 407 -4.56 -4.27 12.83
CA LEU A 407 -5.39 -5.12 12.00
C LEU A 407 -5.43 -4.55 10.58
N LEU A 408 -4.98 -5.33 9.61
CA LEU A 408 -5.07 -4.99 8.19
C LEU A 408 -6.31 -5.64 7.56
N VAL A 409 -7.13 -4.86 6.90
CA VAL A 409 -8.24 -5.33 6.07
C VAL A 409 -7.96 -4.93 4.62
N VAL A 410 -8.02 -5.90 3.71
CA VAL A 410 -7.92 -5.67 2.26
C VAL A 410 -9.24 -6.10 1.64
N ASP A 411 -10.03 -5.12 1.21
CA ASP A 411 -11.32 -5.34 0.55
C ASP A 411 -11.16 -5.45 -0.97
N GLU A 412 -12.02 -6.25 -1.61
CA GLU A 412 -11.90 -6.66 -3.02
C GLU A 412 -10.48 -7.16 -3.38
N ALA A 413 -9.94 -7.99 -2.49
CA ALA A 413 -8.55 -8.46 -2.51
C ALA A 413 -8.19 -9.25 -3.77
N HIS A 414 -9.15 -9.70 -4.58
CA HIS A 414 -8.87 -10.28 -5.89
C HIS A 414 -8.07 -9.36 -6.82
N ASN A 415 -8.15 -8.04 -6.62
CA ASN A 415 -7.37 -7.07 -7.39
C ASN A 415 -5.95 -6.86 -6.84
N LEU A 416 -5.66 -7.33 -5.63
CA LEU A 416 -4.40 -7.04 -4.94
C LEU A 416 -3.16 -7.44 -5.76
N PRO A 417 -3.04 -8.68 -6.31
CA PRO A 417 -1.81 -9.07 -7.02
C PRO A 417 -1.48 -8.18 -8.21
N ALA A 418 -2.48 -7.90 -9.06
CA ALA A 418 -2.31 -7.04 -10.21
C ALA A 418 -1.99 -5.59 -9.81
N ARG A 419 -2.70 -5.06 -8.80
CA ARG A 419 -2.49 -3.69 -8.31
C ARG A 419 -1.11 -3.47 -7.71
N VAL A 420 -0.57 -4.47 -7.00
CA VAL A 420 0.79 -4.37 -6.46
C VAL A 420 1.81 -4.53 -7.59
N ALA A 421 1.64 -5.46 -8.52
CA ALA A 421 2.52 -5.56 -9.69
C ALA A 421 2.57 -4.25 -10.52
N ASP A 422 1.43 -3.59 -10.70
CA ASP A 422 1.37 -2.28 -11.37
C ASP A 422 2.18 -1.21 -10.61
N ALA A 423 2.22 -1.25 -9.28
CA ALA A 423 2.99 -0.31 -8.46
C ALA A 423 4.52 -0.49 -8.55
N TYR A 424 4.97 -1.64 -9.04
CA TYR A 424 6.37 -1.99 -9.34
C TYR A 424 6.65 -1.99 -10.86
N SER A 425 5.75 -1.40 -11.65
CA SER A 425 5.87 -1.30 -13.11
C SER A 425 6.12 0.14 -13.53
N HIS A 426 7.03 0.34 -14.48
CA HIS A 426 7.52 1.66 -14.90
C HIS A 426 7.42 1.82 -16.42
N LEU A 427 7.17 3.06 -16.86
CA LEU A 427 7.10 3.42 -18.28
C LEU A 427 7.94 4.68 -18.51
N PHE A 428 8.86 4.61 -19.46
CA PHE A 428 9.70 5.72 -19.89
C PHE A 428 9.42 6.01 -21.37
N SER A 429 9.13 7.26 -21.72
CA SER A 429 8.92 7.65 -23.12
C SER A 429 9.96 8.68 -23.56
N ALA A 430 10.39 8.60 -24.82
CA ALA A 430 11.30 9.60 -25.39
C ALA A 430 10.67 11.00 -25.41
N ALA A 431 9.33 11.10 -25.50
CA ALA A 431 8.63 12.37 -25.46
C ALA A 431 8.72 13.03 -24.08
N ASP A 432 8.56 12.25 -23.00
CA ASP A 432 8.78 12.72 -21.63
C ASP A 432 10.25 13.11 -21.42
N ALA A 433 11.18 12.27 -21.89
CA ALA A 433 12.62 12.51 -21.75
C ALA A 433 13.07 13.78 -22.52
N ALA A 434 12.60 13.99 -23.75
CA ALA A 434 12.92 15.19 -24.53
C ALA A 434 12.37 16.47 -23.88
N ALA A 435 11.12 16.45 -23.41
CA ALA A 435 10.54 17.57 -22.69
C ALA A 435 11.34 17.90 -21.41
N ALA A 436 11.79 16.86 -20.70
CA ALA A 436 12.64 17.04 -19.53
C ALA A 436 14.03 17.60 -19.87
N ALA A 437 14.61 17.23 -21.02
CA ALA A 437 15.88 17.78 -21.49
C ALA A 437 15.79 19.29 -21.68
N GLU A 438 14.75 19.79 -22.38
CA GLU A 438 14.56 21.22 -22.67
C GLU A 438 14.49 22.09 -21.39
N ASP A 439 13.83 21.57 -20.37
CA ASP A 439 13.67 22.26 -19.09
C ASP A 439 14.93 22.14 -18.21
N LEU A 440 15.66 21.02 -18.24
CA LEU A 440 17.00 20.92 -17.65
C LEU A 440 17.98 21.92 -18.29
N TYR A 441 17.90 22.09 -19.61
CA TYR A 441 18.65 23.11 -20.34
C TYR A 441 18.27 24.52 -19.88
N ARG A 442 16.99 24.80 -19.70
CA ARG A 442 16.48 26.09 -19.22
C ARG A 442 16.96 26.42 -17.82
N ALA A 443 16.88 25.44 -16.91
CA ALA A 443 17.37 25.53 -15.54
C ALA A 443 18.91 25.49 -15.43
N ARG A 444 19.64 25.45 -16.56
CA ARG A 444 21.10 25.44 -16.64
C ARG A 444 21.72 24.34 -15.78
N ALA A 445 21.11 23.14 -15.81
CA ALA A 445 21.61 21.99 -15.10
C ALA A 445 23.08 21.67 -15.48
N TYR A 446 23.80 21.07 -14.55
CA TYR A 446 25.22 20.75 -14.73
C TYR A 446 25.45 19.83 -15.95
N ALA A 447 26.49 20.13 -16.75
CA ALA A 447 26.67 19.54 -18.09
C ALA A 447 26.67 17.99 -18.14
N PRO A 448 27.34 17.25 -17.24
CA PRO A 448 27.25 15.79 -17.19
C PRO A 448 25.84 15.24 -17.00
N LEU A 449 24.97 15.92 -16.25
CA LEU A 449 23.57 15.50 -16.10
C LEU A 449 22.83 15.69 -17.44
N LEU A 450 23.03 16.82 -18.12
CA LEU A 450 22.45 17.07 -19.44
C LEU A 450 22.90 16.02 -20.45
N THR A 451 24.19 15.70 -20.51
CA THR A 451 24.73 14.67 -21.40
C THR A 451 24.14 13.28 -21.12
N ALA A 452 24.06 12.89 -19.85
CA ALA A 452 23.45 11.61 -19.47
C ALA A 452 21.97 11.55 -19.88
N TRP A 453 21.25 12.66 -19.72
CA TRP A 453 19.85 12.77 -20.09
C TRP A 453 19.61 12.76 -21.61
N ASP A 454 20.49 13.40 -22.38
CA ASP A 454 20.46 13.36 -23.85
C ASP A 454 20.72 11.95 -24.38
N HIS A 455 21.69 11.23 -23.79
CA HIS A 455 21.94 9.84 -24.15
C HIS A 455 20.73 8.95 -23.84
N TRP A 456 20.07 9.16 -22.69
CA TRP A 456 18.84 8.46 -22.35
C TRP A 456 17.70 8.75 -23.33
N THR A 457 17.51 10.04 -23.67
CA THR A 457 16.51 10.47 -24.66
C THR A 457 16.78 9.85 -26.03
N HIS A 458 18.04 9.84 -26.46
CA HIS A 458 18.48 9.24 -27.71
C HIS A 458 18.26 7.72 -27.71
N PHE A 459 18.63 7.02 -26.64
CA PHE A 459 18.40 5.59 -26.47
C PHE A 459 16.91 5.27 -26.64
N LEU A 460 16.04 5.95 -25.90
CA LEU A 460 14.58 5.76 -26.00
C LEU A 460 14.09 6.01 -27.44
N HIS A 461 14.53 7.08 -28.10
CA HIS A 461 14.07 7.42 -29.46
C HIS A 461 14.34 6.31 -30.50
N HIS A 462 15.39 5.51 -30.30
CA HIS A 462 15.78 4.45 -31.21
C HIS A 462 15.09 3.11 -30.95
N LEU A 463 14.40 2.97 -29.81
CA LEU A 463 13.64 1.76 -29.50
C LEU A 463 12.50 1.53 -30.51
N ARG A 464 12.40 0.28 -30.98
CA ARG A 464 11.35 -0.20 -31.88
C ARG A 464 10.44 -1.17 -31.14
N PRO A 465 9.13 -1.22 -31.49
CA PRO A 465 8.19 -2.13 -30.84
C PRO A 465 8.73 -3.55 -30.77
N ALA A 466 8.81 -4.09 -29.56
CA ALA A 466 9.42 -5.38 -29.27
C ALA A 466 8.73 -6.00 -28.05
N ASP A 467 8.48 -7.30 -28.13
CA ASP A 467 7.88 -8.06 -27.04
C ASP A 467 8.82 -8.26 -25.83
N SER A 468 10.12 -8.09 -26.05
CA SER A 468 11.16 -8.12 -25.03
C SER A 468 12.36 -7.29 -25.52
N LEU A 469 13.03 -6.63 -24.59
CA LEU A 469 14.29 -5.93 -24.84
C LEU A 469 15.43 -6.94 -24.95
N SER A 470 16.48 -6.63 -25.72
CA SER A 470 17.69 -7.48 -25.76
C SER A 470 18.50 -7.32 -24.47
N PRO A 471 19.31 -8.31 -24.06
CA PRO A 471 20.17 -8.16 -22.88
C PRO A 471 21.12 -6.96 -22.96
N ASP A 472 21.70 -6.70 -24.13
CA ASP A 472 22.60 -5.56 -24.35
C ASP A 472 21.85 -4.23 -24.18
N ASP A 473 20.65 -4.10 -24.76
CA ASP A 473 19.81 -2.90 -24.61
C ASP A 473 19.31 -2.73 -23.15
N GLU A 474 19.07 -3.81 -22.42
CA GLU A 474 18.70 -3.77 -21.00
C GLU A 474 19.86 -3.24 -20.15
N ASP A 475 21.07 -3.75 -20.38
CA ASP A 475 22.29 -3.30 -19.70
C ASP A 475 22.57 -1.82 -20.01
N ASP A 476 22.43 -1.40 -21.27
CA ASP A 476 22.55 0.00 -21.68
C ASP A 476 21.51 0.90 -20.99
N ALA A 477 20.24 0.47 -20.95
CA ALA A 477 19.18 1.22 -20.29
C ALA A 477 19.47 1.40 -18.78
N ARG A 478 19.92 0.33 -18.12
CA ARG A 478 20.29 0.36 -16.70
C ARG A 478 21.47 1.30 -16.46
N HIS A 479 22.52 1.19 -17.27
CA HIS A 479 23.71 2.04 -17.16
C HIS A 479 23.38 3.53 -17.32
N LEU A 480 22.50 3.87 -18.28
CA LEU A 480 22.06 5.25 -18.50
C LEU A 480 21.27 5.79 -17.29
N LEU A 481 20.35 5.00 -16.74
CA LEU A 481 19.57 5.38 -15.56
C LEU A 481 20.47 5.53 -14.31
N GLU A 482 21.43 4.63 -14.10
CA GLU A 482 22.43 4.73 -13.03
C GLU A 482 23.28 6.00 -13.16
N THR A 483 23.67 6.34 -14.39
CA THR A 483 24.45 7.54 -14.69
C THR A 483 23.65 8.81 -14.39
N ILE A 484 22.37 8.84 -14.75
CA ILE A 484 21.46 9.94 -14.39
C ILE A 484 21.32 10.04 -12.87
N ALA A 485 21.04 8.94 -12.18
CA ALA A 485 20.89 8.93 -10.72
C ALA A 485 22.16 9.48 -10.02
N LYS A 486 23.34 9.01 -10.44
CA LYS A 486 24.64 9.47 -9.94
C LYS A 486 24.81 10.98 -10.12
N HIS A 487 24.51 11.52 -11.31
CA HIS A 487 24.68 12.94 -11.58
C HIS A 487 23.61 13.81 -10.91
N SER A 488 22.37 13.32 -10.79
CA SER A 488 21.30 14.02 -10.07
C SER A 488 21.60 14.18 -8.57
N ALA A 489 22.34 13.24 -7.98
CA ALA A 489 22.77 13.32 -6.58
C ALA A 489 24.03 14.17 -6.36
N ALA A 490 24.83 14.42 -7.40
CA ALA A 490 26.14 15.06 -7.27
C ALA A 490 26.07 16.59 -7.09
N VAL A 491 25.02 17.24 -7.58
CA VAL A 491 24.84 18.70 -7.53
C VAL A 491 23.39 19.00 -7.14
N PRO A 492 23.15 19.85 -6.13
CA PRO A 492 21.79 20.29 -5.80
C PRO A 492 21.10 20.90 -7.03
N LEU A 493 19.90 20.42 -7.34
CA LEU A 493 19.06 20.96 -8.40
C LEU A 493 18.05 21.94 -7.82
N ASP A 494 17.83 23.07 -8.51
CA ASP A 494 16.75 23.98 -8.16
C ASP A 494 15.41 23.38 -8.62
N HIS A 495 14.81 22.55 -7.75
CA HIS A 495 13.51 21.94 -8.02
C HIS A 495 12.36 22.95 -8.08
N ALA A 496 12.57 24.19 -7.62
CA ALA A 496 11.58 25.25 -7.77
C ALA A 496 11.59 25.86 -9.18
N GLU A 497 12.77 25.95 -9.81
CA GLU A 497 12.92 26.33 -11.22
C GLU A 497 12.50 25.19 -12.17
N LEU A 498 12.75 23.93 -11.79
CA LEU A 498 12.31 22.76 -12.54
C LEU A 498 10.78 22.55 -12.42
N GLY A 499 10.11 22.28 -13.54
CA GLY A 499 8.68 21.97 -13.53
C GLY A 499 8.33 20.65 -12.81
N SER A 500 7.06 20.52 -12.40
CA SER A 500 6.53 19.37 -11.62
C SER A 500 6.83 18.02 -12.22
N ARG A 501 6.61 17.90 -13.53
CA ARG A 501 6.81 16.67 -14.29
C ARG A 501 8.26 16.19 -14.21
N ILE A 502 9.23 17.09 -14.23
CA ILE A 502 10.65 16.75 -14.32
C ILE A 502 11.20 16.43 -12.95
N SER A 503 10.83 17.24 -11.95
CA SER A 503 11.10 16.90 -10.57
C SER A 503 10.58 15.48 -10.29
N GLU A 504 9.35 15.14 -10.68
CA GLU A 504 8.84 13.77 -10.50
C GLU A 504 9.69 12.71 -11.24
N MET A 505 10.07 12.93 -12.50
CA MET A 505 10.90 11.99 -13.27
C MET A 505 12.29 11.78 -12.65
N LEU A 506 12.97 12.86 -12.22
CA LEU A 506 14.29 12.79 -11.60
C LEU A 506 14.25 12.03 -10.28
N TRP A 507 13.19 12.22 -9.49
CA TRP A 507 13.01 11.52 -8.21
C TRP A 507 12.65 10.05 -8.40
N GLN A 508 11.92 9.71 -9.48
CA GLN A 508 11.56 8.33 -9.80
C GLN A 508 12.75 7.45 -10.17
N ILE A 509 13.79 8.00 -10.82
CA ILE A 509 14.92 7.19 -11.32
C ILE A 509 15.71 6.51 -10.19
N PRO A 510 16.20 7.21 -9.14
CA PRO A 510 16.88 6.55 -8.02
C PRO A 510 15.97 5.55 -7.29
N ALA A 511 14.69 5.90 -7.10
CA ALA A 511 13.72 5.00 -6.45
C ALA A 511 13.51 3.71 -7.26
N PHE A 512 13.41 3.82 -8.58
CA PHE A 512 13.33 2.70 -9.49
C PHE A 512 14.59 1.82 -9.44
N LEU A 513 15.79 2.42 -9.42
CA LEU A 513 17.04 1.66 -9.32
C LEU A 513 17.15 0.87 -8.00
N THR A 514 16.78 1.48 -6.86
CA THR A 514 16.68 0.76 -5.59
C THR A 514 15.62 -0.34 -5.64
N GLU A 515 14.50 -0.09 -6.33
CA GLU A 515 13.47 -1.11 -6.54
C GLU A 515 13.98 -2.27 -7.40
N LEU A 516 14.83 -2.04 -8.40
CA LEU A 516 15.41 -3.10 -9.24
C LEU A 516 16.29 -4.07 -8.46
N GLU A 517 16.79 -3.71 -7.28
CA GLU A 517 17.50 -4.62 -6.38
C GLU A 517 16.56 -5.67 -5.76
N THR A 518 15.24 -5.46 -5.80
CA THR A 518 14.27 -6.47 -5.39
C THR A 518 14.18 -7.59 -6.42
N ASP A 519 14.23 -8.84 -5.95
CA ASP A 519 14.12 -10.05 -6.77
C ASP A 519 12.67 -10.30 -7.22
N LEU A 520 12.13 -9.38 -8.03
CA LEU A 520 10.83 -9.50 -8.68
C LEU A 520 11.00 -9.82 -10.17
N PRO A 521 10.22 -10.75 -10.74
CA PRO A 521 10.24 -11.04 -12.15
C PRO A 521 9.71 -9.84 -12.95
N ARG A 522 10.51 -9.35 -13.89
CA ARG A 522 10.21 -8.17 -14.71
C ARG A 522 10.34 -8.49 -16.19
N LEU A 523 9.52 -7.83 -17.00
CA LEU A 523 9.63 -7.80 -18.45
C LEU A 523 10.05 -6.38 -18.86
N TRP A 524 11.24 -6.26 -19.44
CA TRP A 524 11.65 -5.08 -20.20
C TRP A 524 11.18 -5.26 -21.64
N TRP A 525 10.36 -4.34 -22.14
CA TRP A 525 9.79 -4.43 -23.48
C TRP A 525 9.39 -3.06 -24.03
N VAL A 526 9.11 -3.02 -25.34
CA VAL A 526 8.83 -1.78 -26.06
C VAL A 526 7.40 -1.84 -26.59
N PRO A 527 6.37 -1.41 -25.81
CA PRO A 527 4.98 -1.48 -26.23
C PRO A 527 4.68 -0.67 -27.49
N ARG A 528 5.39 0.46 -27.67
CA ARG A 528 5.29 1.36 -28.82
C ARG A 528 6.67 1.91 -29.12
N ALA A 529 6.86 2.40 -30.36
CA ALA A 529 8.11 3.03 -30.73
C ALA A 529 8.43 4.17 -29.74
N ALA A 530 9.68 4.19 -29.27
CA ALA A 530 10.16 5.15 -28.30
C ALA A 530 9.52 5.15 -26.89
N GLU A 531 8.90 4.04 -26.49
CA GLU A 531 8.41 3.79 -25.13
C GLU A 531 9.06 2.52 -24.56
N LEU A 532 9.84 2.63 -23.48
CA LEU A 532 10.36 1.49 -22.72
C LEU A 532 9.45 1.22 -21.53
N SER A 533 8.94 0.00 -21.42
CA SER A 533 8.21 -0.46 -20.24
C SER A 533 8.98 -1.54 -19.49
N VAL A 534 9.04 -1.38 -18.17
CA VAL A 534 9.55 -2.38 -17.23
C VAL A 534 8.36 -2.85 -16.41
N THR A 535 7.78 -3.99 -16.79
CA THR A 535 6.54 -4.50 -16.20
C THR A 535 6.85 -5.59 -15.17
N CYS A 536 6.43 -5.41 -13.92
CA CYS A 536 6.45 -6.47 -12.91
C CYS A 536 5.42 -7.55 -13.27
N LEU A 537 5.87 -8.80 -13.37
CA LEU A 537 5.05 -9.92 -13.81
C LEU A 537 4.30 -10.57 -12.64
N ASP A 538 4.93 -10.61 -11.46
CA ASP A 538 4.42 -11.19 -10.22
C ASP A 538 5.02 -10.43 -9.02
N ALA A 539 4.15 -10.03 -8.08
CA ALA A 539 4.53 -9.27 -6.88
C ALA A 539 4.34 -10.08 -5.58
N GLY A 540 4.17 -11.41 -5.67
CA GLY A 540 3.92 -12.27 -4.51
C GLY A 540 5.02 -12.18 -3.45
N ALA A 541 6.28 -12.01 -3.89
CA ALA A 541 7.44 -11.89 -3.00
C ALA A 541 7.41 -10.64 -2.10
N VAL A 542 6.63 -9.60 -2.45
CA VAL A 542 6.45 -8.41 -1.59
C VAL A 542 5.10 -8.41 -0.87
N ILE A 543 4.06 -8.96 -1.49
CA ILE A 543 2.71 -9.02 -0.89
C ILE A 543 2.71 -9.88 0.37
N GLY A 544 3.21 -11.12 0.28
CA GLY A 544 3.15 -12.09 1.36
C GLY A 544 3.86 -11.61 2.63
N PRO A 545 5.13 -11.16 2.55
CA PRO A 545 5.84 -10.59 3.70
C PRO A 545 5.15 -9.34 4.28
N ALA A 546 4.60 -8.46 3.43
CA ALA A 546 3.87 -7.29 3.91
C ALA A 546 2.64 -7.70 4.72
N LEU A 547 1.81 -8.62 4.22
CA LEU A 547 0.64 -9.15 4.94
C LEU A 547 1.03 -9.79 6.28
N ARG A 548 2.11 -10.60 6.30
CA ARG A 548 2.61 -11.27 7.51
C ARG A 548 3.24 -10.33 8.54
N SER A 549 3.59 -9.11 8.16
CA SER A 549 4.12 -8.11 9.11
C SER A 549 3.05 -7.59 10.06
N PHE A 550 1.77 -7.68 9.68
CA PHE A 550 0.65 -7.21 10.49
C PHE A 550 0.27 -8.19 11.59
N GLY A 551 -0.30 -7.67 12.68
CA GLY A 551 -0.79 -8.51 13.78
C GLY A 551 -1.88 -9.48 13.34
N ALA A 552 -2.74 -9.03 12.42
CA ALA A 552 -3.56 -9.88 11.58
C ALA A 552 -3.91 -9.19 10.26
N ALA A 553 -4.15 -9.97 9.22
CA ALA A 553 -4.59 -9.55 7.90
C ALA A 553 -5.84 -10.31 7.47
N LEU A 554 -6.91 -9.58 7.18
CA LEU A 554 -8.19 -10.08 6.68
C LEU A 554 -8.36 -9.63 5.23
N LEU A 555 -8.25 -10.57 4.30
CA LEU A 555 -8.51 -10.34 2.88
C LEU A 555 -9.95 -10.74 2.60
N THR A 556 -10.71 -9.90 1.92
CA THR A 556 -12.09 -10.22 1.52
C THR A 556 -12.33 -10.03 0.03
N SER A 557 -13.19 -10.87 -0.54
CA SER A 557 -13.58 -10.80 -1.94
C SER A 557 -14.95 -11.44 -2.16
N ALA A 558 -15.64 -11.04 -3.22
CA ALA A 558 -16.78 -11.76 -3.75
C ALA A 558 -16.42 -13.19 -4.19
N THR A 559 -15.21 -13.35 -4.72
CA THR A 559 -14.67 -14.65 -5.13
C THR A 559 -13.15 -14.61 -5.12
N PHE A 560 -12.54 -15.61 -4.48
CA PHE A 560 -11.10 -15.88 -4.56
C PHE A 560 -10.78 -17.00 -5.56
N GLY A 561 -11.80 -17.62 -6.14
CA GLY A 561 -11.69 -18.90 -6.80
C GLY A 561 -10.76 -18.87 -8.02
N PRO A 562 -9.80 -19.81 -8.13
CA PRO A 562 -9.36 -20.79 -7.13
C PRO A 562 -8.49 -20.18 -6.03
N THR A 563 -8.81 -20.46 -4.76
CA THR A 563 -8.15 -19.82 -3.60
C THR A 563 -6.65 -20.13 -3.50
N ASP A 564 -6.23 -21.32 -3.92
CA ASP A 564 -4.82 -21.73 -4.03
C ASP A 564 -4.06 -20.83 -5.02
N VAL A 565 -4.64 -20.57 -6.20
CA VAL A 565 -4.05 -19.69 -7.21
C VAL A 565 -3.94 -18.26 -6.69
N PHE A 566 -4.98 -17.78 -6.01
CA PHE A 566 -4.95 -16.45 -5.39
C PHE A 566 -3.86 -16.35 -4.31
N ALA A 567 -3.78 -17.34 -3.40
CA ALA A 567 -2.74 -17.40 -2.38
C ALA A 567 -1.33 -17.43 -3.00
N ALA A 568 -1.13 -18.20 -4.08
CA ALA A 568 0.12 -18.26 -4.82
C ALA A 568 0.54 -16.88 -5.34
N SER A 569 -0.37 -16.18 -6.00
CA SER A 569 -0.13 -14.84 -6.56
C SER A 569 0.15 -13.76 -5.50
N CYS A 570 -0.17 -14.05 -4.24
CA CYS A 570 0.14 -13.19 -3.09
C CYS A 570 1.41 -13.65 -2.34
N GLY A 571 2.12 -14.70 -2.78
CA GLY A 571 3.26 -15.26 -2.05
C GLY A 571 2.89 -15.87 -0.70
N LEU A 572 1.69 -16.44 -0.61
CA LEU A 572 1.11 -17.07 0.58
C LEU A 572 1.10 -18.60 0.50
N GLU A 573 1.60 -19.19 -0.58
CA GLU A 573 1.93 -20.62 -0.58
C GLU A 573 3.06 -20.87 0.44
N PRO A 574 3.01 -21.98 1.19
CA PRO A 574 4.18 -22.38 1.97
C PRO A 574 5.36 -22.50 1.00
N PRO A 575 6.60 -22.20 1.41
CA PRO A 575 7.75 -22.50 0.58
C PRO A 575 7.75 -24.01 0.35
N GLU A 576 7.19 -24.44 -0.77
CA GLU A 576 7.55 -25.70 -1.37
C GLU A 576 9.06 -25.66 -1.45
N ARG A 577 9.70 -26.81 -1.20
CA ARG A 577 11.09 -26.93 -1.60
C ARG A 577 11.10 -26.62 -3.10
N ARG A 578 11.39 -25.38 -3.50
CA ARG A 578 12.30 -25.16 -4.61
C ARG A 578 13.44 -26.09 -4.23
N PRO A 579 13.70 -27.18 -4.97
CA PRO A 579 15.03 -27.74 -4.87
C PRO A 579 15.89 -26.52 -5.19
N ALA A 580 16.55 -25.95 -4.16
CA ALA A 580 17.51 -24.87 -4.35
C ALA A 580 18.27 -25.31 -5.57
N ALA A 581 18.15 -24.56 -6.68
CA ALA A 581 18.55 -25.00 -8.02
C ALA A 581 19.80 -25.79 -7.78
N MET A 582 19.68 -27.13 -7.88
CA MET A 582 20.69 -28.00 -7.30
C MET A 582 21.89 -27.57 -8.10
N GLU A 583 22.79 -26.79 -7.50
CA GLU A 583 24.07 -26.49 -8.12
C GLU A 583 24.47 -27.90 -8.52
N ARG A 584 24.53 -28.14 -9.83
CA ARG A 584 25.06 -29.37 -10.35
C ARG A 584 26.51 -29.29 -9.91
N ASN A 585 26.73 -29.66 -8.66
CA ASN A 585 28.01 -29.94 -8.10
C ASN A 585 28.34 -31.22 -8.85
N GLU A 586 29.05 -31.06 -9.96
CA GLU A 586 29.52 -32.12 -10.86
C GLU A 586 30.50 -33.08 -10.14
N ARG A 587 30.43 -33.19 -8.81
CA ARG A 587 31.31 -33.97 -7.94
C ARG A 587 30.53 -34.84 -6.95
N LEU A 588 29.40 -35.41 -7.36
CA LEU A 588 28.74 -36.51 -6.64
C LEU A 588 29.57 -37.83 -6.64
N GLY A 589 30.77 -37.82 -7.22
CA GLY A 589 31.68 -38.98 -7.26
C GLY A 589 32.69 -39.12 -6.12
N ALA A 590 32.74 -38.22 -5.12
CA ALA A 590 33.81 -38.25 -4.10
C ALA A 590 33.42 -37.76 -2.69
N LEU A 591 32.25 -38.15 -2.17
CA LEU A 591 31.94 -37.89 -0.76
C LEU A 591 32.62 -38.93 0.14
N THR A 592 33.48 -38.49 1.06
CA THR A 592 34.09 -39.39 2.03
C THR A 592 33.08 -39.84 3.09
N LYS A 593 33.31 -40.99 3.73
CA LYS A 593 32.45 -41.54 4.81
C LYS A 593 32.24 -40.55 5.98
N ARG A 594 33.13 -39.58 6.15
CA ARG A 594 33.06 -38.51 7.15
C ARG A 594 32.12 -37.38 6.71
N ASP A 595 32.15 -37.02 5.43
CA ASP A 595 31.28 -35.98 4.84
C ASP A 595 29.84 -36.46 4.76
N SER A 596 29.62 -37.75 4.43
CA SER A 596 28.28 -38.36 4.46
C SER A 596 27.67 -38.35 5.85
N ARG A 597 28.46 -38.60 6.91
CA ARG A 597 27.99 -38.54 8.31
C ARG A 597 27.74 -37.13 8.81
N LYS A 598 28.48 -36.13 8.30
CA LYS A 598 28.22 -34.70 8.57
C LYS A 598 26.92 -34.25 7.88
N LEU A 599 26.72 -34.62 6.62
CA LEU A 599 25.48 -34.34 5.89
C LEU A 599 24.26 -34.99 6.57
N PHE A 600 24.39 -36.23 7.03
CA PHE A 600 23.30 -36.94 7.72
C PHE A 600 22.95 -36.34 9.10
N ARG A 601 23.88 -35.63 9.75
CA ARG A 601 23.60 -34.86 10.97
C ARG A 601 22.99 -33.48 10.69
N HIS A 602 23.08 -32.99 9.46
CA HIS A 602 22.44 -31.74 9.00
C HIS A 602 21.09 -31.97 8.31
N LEU A 603 20.68 -33.22 8.14
CA LEU A 603 19.27 -33.56 7.89
C LEU A 603 18.52 -33.31 9.21
N SER A 604 17.92 -32.12 9.28
CA SER A 604 17.03 -31.57 10.31
C SER A 604 16.51 -32.59 11.33
N THR A 605 16.76 -32.35 12.61
CA THR A 605 16.22 -33.18 13.69
C THR A 605 14.68 -33.13 13.65
N GLY A 606 14.00 -34.18 14.12
CA GLY A 606 12.53 -34.22 14.12
C GLY A 606 11.86 -33.03 14.81
N ALA A 607 12.54 -32.38 15.76
CA ALA A 607 12.07 -31.16 16.41
C ALA A 607 12.12 -29.92 15.49
N ASP A 608 13.16 -29.79 14.66
CA ASP A 608 13.26 -28.72 13.65
C ASP A 608 12.18 -28.90 12.57
N LEU A 609 11.89 -30.15 12.20
CA LEU A 609 10.82 -30.46 11.25
C LEU A 609 9.43 -30.14 11.82
N LEU A 610 9.18 -30.47 13.09
CA LEU A 610 7.94 -30.11 13.79
C LEU A 610 7.78 -28.60 13.94
N GLN A 611 8.85 -27.86 14.31
CA GLN A 611 8.81 -26.39 14.39
C GLN A 611 8.56 -25.74 13.02
N VAL A 612 9.13 -26.29 11.94
CA VAL A 612 8.90 -25.83 10.57
C VAL A 612 7.48 -26.19 10.10
N GLU A 613 6.94 -27.35 10.48
CA GLU A 613 5.55 -27.73 10.19
C GLU A 613 4.54 -26.88 10.97
N GLU A 614 4.76 -26.62 12.25
CA GLU A 614 3.94 -25.73 13.08
C GLU A 614 3.96 -24.28 12.54
N ALA A 615 5.14 -23.76 12.17
CA ALA A 615 5.26 -22.45 11.54
C ALA A 615 4.54 -22.40 10.17
N ARG A 616 4.64 -23.48 9.36
CA ARG A 616 3.92 -23.61 8.08
C ARG A 616 2.41 -23.72 8.24
N GLU A 617 1.94 -24.36 9.31
CA GLU A 617 0.51 -24.43 9.59
C GLU A 617 -0.02 -23.06 9.96
N ILE A 618 0.66 -22.29 10.81
CA ILE A 618 0.28 -20.93 11.19
C ILE A 618 0.20 -19.98 9.97
N ASP A 619 1.09 -20.19 8.99
CA ASP A 619 1.20 -19.35 7.78
C ASP A 619 0.11 -19.60 6.72
N ARG A 620 -0.67 -20.68 6.82
CA ARG A 620 -1.76 -20.93 5.87
C ARG A 620 -2.97 -20.03 6.19
N PRO A 621 -3.56 -19.37 5.17
CA PRO A 621 -4.75 -18.55 5.38
C PRO A 621 -5.92 -19.41 5.86
N THR A 622 -6.61 -18.95 6.90
CA THR A 622 -7.90 -19.52 7.30
C THR A 622 -8.97 -19.02 6.35
N ILE A 623 -9.71 -19.94 5.74
CA ILE A 623 -10.73 -19.57 4.76
C ILE A 623 -12.10 -19.65 5.42
N ILE A 624 -12.79 -18.51 5.51
CA ILE A 624 -14.19 -18.41 5.86
C ILE A 624 -14.97 -18.15 4.58
N ARG A 625 -15.94 -19.01 4.28
CA ARG A 625 -16.89 -18.81 3.17
C ARG A 625 -18.26 -18.55 3.76
N ALA A 626 -18.85 -17.40 3.45
CA ALA A 626 -20.20 -17.10 3.87
C ALA A 626 -21.19 -18.09 3.25
N GLU A 627 -22.06 -18.65 4.09
CA GLU A 627 -23.20 -19.42 3.62
C GLU A 627 -24.26 -18.46 3.07
N THR A 628 -24.82 -18.78 1.90
CA THR A 628 -25.91 -17.97 1.32
C THR A 628 -27.05 -18.84 0.81
N PRO A 629 -27.82 -19.49 1.71
CA PRO A 629 -28.90 -20.41 1.33
C PRO A 629 -29.95 -19.76 0.41
N TRP A 630 -30.15 -18.45 0.53
CA TRP A 630 -31.07 -17.67 -0.31
C TRP A 630 -30.63 -17.53 -1.78
N ARG A 631 -29.41 -17.95 -2.13
CA ARG A 631 -28.93 -18.01 -3.52
C ARG A 631 -29.18 -19.38 -4.16
N ASP A 632 -29.51 -20.41 -3.39
CA ASP A 632 -29.81 -21.73 -3.91
C ASP A 632 -31.07 -21.66 -4.79
N GLY A 633 -30.92 -22.01 -6.07
CA GLY A 633 -32.00 -21.88 -7.06
C GLY A 633 -32.34 -20.43 -7.47
N ALA A 634 -31.54 -19.43 -7.07
CA ALA A 634 -31.76 -18.05 -7.50
C ALA A 634 -31.35 -17.80 -8.97
N TYR A 635 -30.53 -18.69 -9.53
CA TYR A 635 -30.09 -18.62 -10.92
C TYR A 635 -30.65 -19.80 -11.72
N ASP A 636 -31.32 -19.48 -12.84
CA ASP A 636 -31.68 -20.44 -13.89
C ASP A 636 -30.67 -20.28 -15.03
N VAL A 637 -29.81 -21.28 -15.23
CA VAL A 637 -28.63 -21.17 -16.10
C VAL A 637 -28.75 -22.13 -17.29
N ALA A 638 -28.43 -21.62 -18.48
CA ALA A 638 -28.19 -22.44 -19.66
C ALA A 638 -26.84 -22.12 -20.28
N VAL A 639 -26.21 -23.12 -20.92
CA VAL A 639 -24.95 -23.00 -21.66
C VAL A 639 -25.23 -23.18 -23.15
N ASP A 640 -24.93 -22.16 -23.95
CA ASP A 640 -25.12 -22.21 -25.39
C ASP A 640 -23.94 -22.91 -26.09
N LEU A 641 -24.16 -24.12 -26.60
CA LEU A 641 -23.17 -24.92 -27.32
C LEU A 641 -23.10 -24.58 -28.82
N ARG A 642 -24.08 -23.82 -29.33
CA ARG A 642 -24.21 -23.46 -30.75
C ARG A 642 -23.11 -22.51 -31.20
N VAL A 643 -22.51 -21.78 -30.26
CA VAL A 643 -21.57 -20.68 -30.54
C VAL A 643 -20.14 -20.94 -30.06
N ASP A 644 -19.18 -20.51 -30.89
CA ASP A 644 -17.76 -20.39 -30.53
C ASP A 644 -17.32 -18.92 -30.58
N THR A 645 -16.98 -18.37 -29.41
CA THR A 645 -16.58 -16.97 -29.24
C THR A 645 -15.05 -16.78 -29.24
N THR A 646 -14.27 -17.81 -29.59
CA THR A 646 -12.81 -17.66 -29.76
C THR A 646 -12.50 -16.60 -30.83
N TYR A 647 -11.40 -15.87 -30.67
CA TYR A 647 -11.06 -14.75 -31.56
C TYR A 647 -11.07 -15.14 -33.05
N GLN A 648 -10.62 -16.35 -33.37
CA GLN A 648 -10.57 -16.88 -34.74
C GLN A 648 -11.95 -17.22 -35.32
N GLN A 649 -12.91 -17.63 -34.49
CA GLN A 649 -14.22 -18.10 -34.95
C GLN A 649 -15.33 -17.06 -34.77
N ARG A 650 -15.20 -16.14 -33.81
CA ARG A 650 -16.31 -15.28 -33.34
C ARG A 650 -17.03 -14.51 -34.45
N SER A 651 -16.32 -14.03 -35.48
CA SER A 651 -16.92 -13.26 -36.59
C SER A 651 -17.93 -14.08 -37.39
N ARG A 652 -17.71 -15.39 -37.51
CA ARG A 652 -18.66 -16.33 -38.16
C ARG A 652 -19.97 -16.47 -37.38
N PHE A 653 -19.94 -16.17 -36.09
CA PHE A 653 -21.08 -16.32 -35.19
C PHE A 653 -21.73 -14.98 -34.78
N TYR A 654 -21.37 -13.86 -35.40
CA TYR A 654 -22.00 -12.57 -35.09
C TYR A 654 -23.51 -12.61 -35.34
N GLY A 655 -23.94 -13.16 -36.47
CA GLY A 655 -25.37 -13.31 -36.80
C GLY A 655 -26.12 -14.14 -35.76
N LEU A 656 -25.58 -15.31 -35.38
CA LEU A 656 -26.19 -16.16 -34.35
C LEU A 656 -26.25 -15.47 -32.97
N THR A 657 -25.21 -14.71 -32.62
CA THR A 657 -25.17 -13.96 -31.36
C THR A 657 -26.23 -12.85 -31.37
N ALA A 658 -26.36 -12.11 -32.46
CA ALA A 658 -27.39 -11.09 -32.64
C ALA A 658 -28.80 -11.69 -32.53
N SER A 659 -29.09 -12.77 -33.26
CA SER A 659 -30.41 -13.43 -33.21
C SER A 659 -30.73 -14.02 -31.84
N THR A 660 -29.72 -14.54 -31.12
CA THR A 660 -29.90 -15.04 -29.75
C THR A 660 -30.25 -13.91 -28.78
N ILE A 661 -29.66 -12.72 -28.95
CA ILE A 661 -30.03 -11.53 -28.17
C ILE A 661 -31.48 -11.12 -28.47
N GLU A 662 -31.91 -11.17 -29.73
CA GLU A 662 -33.31 -10.93 -30.11
C GLU A 662 -34.27 -11.92 -29.46
N THR A 663 -33.98 -13.22 -29.53
CA THR A 663 -34.77 -14.27 -28.88
C THR A 663 -34.86 -14.04 -27.36
N LEU A 664 -33.74 -13.68 -26.71
CA LEU A 664 -33.71 -13.38 -25.28
C LEU A 664 -34.56 -12.15 -24.92
N CYS A 665 -34.43 -11.05 -25.68
CA CYS A 665 -35.19 -9.83 -25.42
C CYS A 665 -36.69 -10.04 -25.65
N ALA A 666 -37.06 -10.83 -26.67
CA ALA A 666 -38.45 -11.17 -26.95
C ALA A 666 -39.08 -12.04 -25.85
N ALA A 667 -38.31 -12.94 -25.25
CA ALA A 667 -38.75 -13.82 -24.17
C ALA A 667 -38.62 -13.21 -22.76
N ALA A 668 -37.94 -12.06 -22.63
CA ALA A 668 -37.65 -11.46 -21.32
C ALA A 668 -38.96 -11.10 -20.60
N PRO A 669 -39.23 -11.68 -19.41
CA PRO A 669 -40.39 -11.30 -18.63
C PRO A 669 -40.26 -9.84 -18.16
N ALA A 670 -41.39 -9.18 -17.93
CA ALA A 670 -41.34 -7.89 -17.26
C ALA A 670 -40.90 -8.10 -15.80
N SER A 671 -39.74 -7.56 -15.43
CA SER A 671 -39.23 -7.56 -14.05
C SER A 671 -39.39 -6.16 -13.47
N GLY A 672 -40.37 -5.98 -12.60
CA GLY A 672 -40.76 -4.65 -12.12
C GLY A 672 -41.20 -3.74 -13.27
N THR A 673 -40.44 -2.67 -13.55
CA THR A 673 -40.74 -1.67 -14.59
C THR A 673 -39.97 -1.86 -15.90
N THR A 674 -39.14 -2.90 -16.04
CA THR A 674 -38.27 -3.09 -17.22
C THR A 674 -38.33 -4.51 -17.79
N ARG A 675 -38.07 -4.63 -19.09
CA ARG A 675 -37.85 -5.89 -19.82
C ARG A 675 -36.42 -6.03 -20.32
N ALA A 676 -35.53 -5.13 -19.90
CA ALA A 676 -34.21 -5.03 -20.48
C ALA A 676 -33.34 -6.25 -20.12
N VAL A 677 -32.63 -6.78 -21.12
CA VAL A 677 -31.66 -7.87 -20.96
C VAL A 677 -30.26 -7.29 -20.79
N ALA A 678 -29.52 -7.73 -19.77
CA ALA A 678 -28.12 -7.35 -19.61
C ALA A 678 -27.21 -8.31 -20.40
N VAL A 679 -26.49 -7.80 -21.40
CA VAL A 679 -25.59 -8.59 -22.25
C VAL A 679 -24.14 -8.15 -21.99
N PHE A 680 -23.34 -9.08 -21.48
CA PHE A 680 -21.96 -8.81 -21.10
C PHE A 680 -20.98 -9.31 -22.17
N PHE A 681 -20.12 -8.42 -22.63
CA PHE A 681 -19.11 -8.68 -23.66
C PHE A 681 -17.69 -8.62 -23.08
N PRO A 682 -16.73 -9.38 -23.64
CA PRO A 682 -15.33 -9.36 -23.20
C PRO A 682 -14.58 -8.10 -23.67
N SER A 683 -15.10 -7.37 -24.66
CA SER A 683 -14.50 -6.13 -25.16
C SER A 683 -15.52 -5.20 -25.81
N TYR A 684 -15.25 -3.90 -25.78
CA TYR A 684 -16.00 -2.89 -26.54
C TYR A 684 -16.08 -3.23 -28.03
N SER A 685 -14.95 -3.63 -28.63
CA SER A 685 -14.89 -3.99 -30.05
C SER A 685 -15.84 -5.13 -30.43
N TYR A 686 -16.07 -6.09 -29.52
CA TYR A 686 -17.01 -7.18 -29.77
C TYR A 686 -18.46 -6.69 -29.59
N ALA A 687 -18.74 -5.92 -28.54
CA ALA A 687 -20.06 -5.33 -28.33
C ALA A 687 -20.51 -4.44 -29.52
N GLU A 688 -19.62 -3.57 -30.01
CA GLU A 688 -19.85 -2.73 -31.19
C GLU A 688 -20.10 -3.55 -32.46
N ALA A 689 -19.36 -4.64 -32.66
CA ALA A 689 -19.55 -5.52 -33.81
C ALA A 689 -20.94 -6.18 -33.81
N ILE A 690 -21.41 -6.62 -32.64
CA ILE A 690 -22.77 -7.19 -32.51
C ILE A 690 -23.84 -6.12 -32.64
N GLN A 691 -23.64 -4.92 -32.08
CA GLN A 691 -24.58 -3.80 -32.25
C GLN A 691 -24.74 -3.41 -33.73
N ARG A 692 -23.63 -3.38 -34.49
CA ARG A 692 -23.68 -3.18 -35.95
C ARG A 692 -24.42 -4.32 -36.65
N THR A 693 -24.14 -5.57 -36.26
CA THR A 693 -24.80 -6.75 -36.85
C THR A 693 -26.33 -6.70 -36.64
N LEU A 694 -26.81 -6.30 -35.46
CA LEU A 694 -28.24 -6.10 -35.18
C LEU A 694 -28.84 -4.97 -36.03
N SER A 695 -28.10 -3.89 -36.22
CA SER A 695 -28.54 -2.76 -37.05
C SER A 695 -28.65 -3.16 -38.52
N ASP A 696 -27.64 -3.89 -39.02
CA ASP A 696 -27.55 -4.36 -40.41
C ASP A 696 -28.60 -5.43 -40.74
N SER A 697 -29.02 -6.23 -39.76
CA SER A 697 -30.09 -7.23 -39.92
C SER A 697 -31.50 -6.63 -39.87
N GLY A 698 -31.64 -5.31 -39.65
CA GLY A 698 -32.92 -4.63 -39.53
C GLY A 698 -33.63 -4.88 -38.19
N SER A 699 -32.89 -5.21 -37.13
CA SER A 699 -33.44 -5.40 -35.80
C SER A 699 -34.16 -4.14 -35.30
N VAL A 700 -35.30 -4.32 -34.62
CA VAL A 700 -36.03 -3.24 -33.97
C VAL A 700 -35.62 -3.02 -32.50
N LEU A 701 -34.65 -3.80 -32.00
CA LEU A 701 -34.19 -3.69 -30.62
C LEU A 701 -33.51 -2.35 -30.35
N ARG A 702 -33.88 -1.71 -29.25
CA ARG A 702 -33.17 -0.56 -28.71
C ARG A 702 -32.01 -1.05 -27.85
N VAL A 703 -30.78 -0.82 -28.32
CA VAL A 703 -29.56 -1.28 -27.65
C VAL A 703 -28.78 -0.09 -27.11
N SER A 704 -28.50 -0.12 -25.81
CA SER A 704 -27.60 0.84 -25.17
C SER A 704 -26.24 0.20 -24.89
N LEU A 705 -25.19 0.71 -25.53
CA LEU A 705 -23.80 0.33 -25.25
C LEU A 705 -23.24 1.20 -24.14
N GLN A 706 -22.66 0.54 -23.13
CA GLN A 706 -21.97 1.18 -22.02
C GLN A 706 -21.00 2.29 -22.50
N PRO A 707 -21.13 3.52 -22.01
CA PRO A 707 -20.22 4.62 -22.35
C PRO A 707 -18.94 4.58 -21.50
N ARG A 708 -17.91 5.32 -21.94
CA ARG A 708 -16.67 5.53 -21.17
C ARG A 708 -16.81 6.76 -20.27
N LEU A 709 -17.61 6.64 -19.21
CA LEU A 709 -17.86 7.72 -18.24
C LEU A 709 -16.88 7.67 -17.05
N PRO A 710 -16.32 8.81 -16.61
CA PRO A 710 -15.29 8.85 -15.57
C PRO A 710 -15.84 8.76 -14.15
N ASP A 711 -17.05 9.28 -13.88
CA ASP A 711 -17.63 9.35 -12.53
C ASP A 711 -18.82 8.39 -12.34
N LEU A 712 -18.97 7.86 -11.13
CA LEU A 712 -19.98 6.84 -10.80
C LEU A 712 -21.42 7.37 -10.80
N ALA A 713 -21.65 8.66 -10.58
CA ALA A 713 -23.00 9.22 -10.60
C ALA A 713 -23.54 9.23 -12.04
N ALA A 714 -22.72 9.62 -13.01
CA ALA A 714 -23.03 9.54 -14.43
C ALA A 714 -23.21 8.09 -14.89
N GLN A 715 -22.37 7.17 -14.40
CA GLN A 715 -22.53 5.73 -14.68
C GLN A 715 -23.88 5.20 -14.16
N HIS A 716 -24.24 5.52 -12.91
CA HIS A 716 -25.51 5.13 -12.30
C HIS A 716 -26.71 5.72 -13.05
N ALA A 717 -26.67 7.01 -13.36
CA ALA A 717 -27.73 7.70 -14.10
C ALA A 717 -27.95 7.05 -15.47
N TRP A 718 -26.87 6.75 -16.21
CA TRP A 718 -26.96 6.07 -17.49
C TRP A 718 -27.59 4.68 -17.40
N VAL A 719 -27.27 3.90 -16.35
CA VAL A 719 -27.87 2.57 -16.15
C VAL A 719 -29.37 2.69 -15.87
N GLU A 720 -29.78 3.59 -14.98
CA GLU A 720 -31.21 3.81 -14.69
C GLU A 720 -31.99 4.23 -15.94
N GLU A 721 -31.45 5.17 -16.72
CA GLU A 721 -32.05 5.62 -17.97
C GLU A 721 -32.13 4.47 -19.00
N SER A 722 -31.03 3.74 -19.20
CA SER A 722 -30.96 2.65 -20.17
C SER A 722 -31.86 1.47 -19.82
N LEU A 723 -32.05 1.16 -18.53
CA LEU A 723 -32.98 0.13 -18.08
C LEU A 723 -34.42 0.46 -18.46
N VAL A 724 -34.78 1.73 -18.59
CA VAL A 724 -36.13 2.15 -18.98
C VAL A 724 -36.26 2.26 -20.51
N LEU A 725 -35.23 2.77 -21.18
CA LEU A 725 -35.31 3.14 -22.60
C LEU A 725 -34.91 2.03 -23.57
N SER A 726 -34.20 1.00 -23.11
CA SER A 726 -33.58 0.00 -23.98
C SER A 726 -34.09 -1.41 -23.71
N ASP A 727 -34.07 -2.22 -24.76
CA ASP A 727 -34.43 -3.64 -24.71
C ASP A 727 -33.20 -4.49 -24.34
N ALA A 728 -31.99 -4.04 -24.71
CA ALA A 728 -30.74 -4.66 -24.31
C ALA A 728 -29.70 -3.63 -23.84
N LEU A 729 -29.03 -3.94 -22.73
CA LEU A 729 -27.88 -3.18 -22.21
C LEU A 729 -26.61 -3.95 -22.48
N PHE A 730 -25.73 -3.39 -23.30
CA PHE A 730 -24.42 -3.98 -23.61
C PHE A 730 -23.38 -3.46 -22.63
N LEU A 731 -22.86 -4.36 -21.80
CA LEU A 731 -21.88 -4.08 -20.74
C LEU A 731 -20.55 -4.77 -21.04
N VAL A 732 -19.44 -4.20 -20.56
CA VAL A 732 -18.09 -4.75 -20.82
C VAL A 732 -17.48 -5.36 -19.57
N LEU A 733 -17.17 -6.66 -19.62
CA LEU A 733 -16.58 -7.44 -18.53
C LEU A 733 -15.19 -6.90 -18.12
N GLY A 734 -14.96 -6.78 -16.82
CA GLY A 734 -13.70 -6.26 -16.26
C GLY A 734 -13.48 -4.76 -16.49
N SER A 735 -14.52 -4.02 -16.91
CA SER A 735 -14.47 -2.55 -16.87
C SER A 735 -14.81 -2.04 -15.47
N SER A 736 -14.17 -0.95 -15.05
CA SER A 736 -14.46 -0.31 -13.75
C SER A 736 -15.94 0.04 -13.59
N PHE A 737 -16.60 0.39 -14.70
CA PHE A 737 -18.03 0.63 -14.80
C PHE A 737 -18.83 -0.63 -14.47
N ALA A 738 -18.64 -1.73 -15.21
CA ALA A 738 -19.41 -2.96 -15.01
C ALA A 738 -19.20 -3.54 -13.61
N GLU A 739 -18.01 -3.35 -13.03
CA GLU A 739 -17.70 -3.68 -11.65
C GLU A 739 -18.24 -2.68 -10.60
N GLY A 740 -18.86 -1.57 -11.00
CA GLY A 740 -19.48 -0.58 -10.12
C GLY A 740 -21.01 -0.64 -10.13
N ILE A 741 -21.62 -1.36 -11.08
CA ILE A 741 -23.08 -1.36 -11.23
C ILE A 741 -23.72 -2.25 -10.18
N ASP A 742 -24.45 -1.62 -9.28
CA ASP A 742 -25.19 -2.26 -8.20
C ASP A 742 -26.69 -2.33 -8.47
N VAL A 743 -27.15 -1.54 -9.43
CA VAL A 743 -28.56 -1.27 -9.80
C VAL A 743 -29.21 -2.43 -10.56
N LEU A 744 -28.43 -3.31 -11.19
CA LEU A 744 -28.98 -4.43 -11.97
C LEU A 744 -29.76 -5.42 -11.09
N GLY A 745 -29.36 -5.55 -9.82
CA GLY A 745 -29.89 -6.56 -8.90
C GLY A 745 -31.38 -6.42 -8.67
N GLY A 746 -32.15 -7.46 -9.01
CA GLY A 746 -33.61 -7.46 -8.90
C GLY A 746 -34.36 -6.57 -9.90
N ARG A 747 -33.65 -5.87 -10.79
CA ARG A 747 -34.23 -5.06 -11.88
C ARG A 747 -34.13 -5.79 -13.21
N VAL A 748 -33.05 -6.55 -13.42
CA VAL A 748 -32.85 -7.39 -14.61
C VAL A 748 -33.11 -8.84 -14.24
N SER A 749 -34.10 -9.47 -14.89
CA SER A 749 -34.43 -10.89 -14.72
C SER A 749 -33.69 -11.80 -15.70
N SER A 750 -33.08 -11.25 -16.75
CA SER A 750 -32.44 -12.03 -17.81
C SER A 750 -31.11 -11.41 -18.22
N ALA A 751 -30.08 -12.25 -18.30
CA ALA A 751 -28.74 -11.82 -18.69
C ALA A 751 -28.06 -12.84 -19.61
N MET A 752 -27.07 -12.35 -20.36
CA MET A 752 -26.29 -13.16 -21.29
C MET A 752 -24.80 -12.83 -21.14
N ILE A 753 -23.95 -13.85 -21.06
CA ILE A 753 -22.50 -13.71 -21.03
C ILE A 753 -21.92 -14.17 -22.36
N VAL A 754 -21.38 -13.24 -23.16
CA VAL A 754 -20.84 -13.54 -24.50
C VAL A 754 -19.39 -14.01 -24.40
N GLY A 755 -19.24 -15.30 -24.05
CA GLY A 755 -17.95 -15.98 -23.93
C GLY A 755 -17.14 -15.65 -22.68
N PRO A 756 -16.10 -16.47 -22.38
CA PRO A 756 -15.17 -16.17 -21.29
C PRO A 756 -14.40 -14.87 -21.53
N ALA A 757 -14.21 -14.06 -20.48
CA ALA A 757 -13.52 -12.76 -20.54
C ALA A 757 -12.00 -12.86 -20.43
N LEU A 758 -11.38 -13.74 -21.23
CA LEU A 758 -9.95 -14.00 -21.17
C LEU A 758 -9.13 -12.73 -21.44
N PRO A 759 -8.01 -12.53 -20.72
CA PRO A 759 -7.03 -11.49 -21.03
C PRO A 759 -6.57 -11.54 -22.49
N GLU A 760 -6.18 -10.38 -23.02
CA GLU A 760 -5.61 -10.26 -24.35
C GLU A 760 -4.25 -10.95 -24.44
N VAL A 761 -3.97 -11.59 -25.59
CA VAL A 761 -2.67 -12.20 -25.87
C VAL A 761 -1.67 -11.10 -26.26
N ASN A 762 -0.81 -10.71 -25.33
CA ASN A 762 0.21 -9.69 -25.55
C ASN A 762 1.57 -10.12 -24.96
N ALA A 763 2.60 -9.27 -25.10
CA ALA A 763 3.95 -9.54 -24.60
C ALA A 763 3.97 -9.87 -23.11
N VAL A 764 3.23 -9.10 -22.30
CA VAL A 764 3.12 -9.29 -20.85
C VAL A 764 2.52 -10.66 -20.52
N GLN A 765 1.42 -11.07 -21.16
CA GLN A 765 0.84 -12.39 -20.90
C GLN A 765 1.74 -13.53 -21.39
N ARG A 766 2.48 -13.34 -22.50
CA ARG A 766 3.50 -14.31 -22.95
C ARG A 766 4.62 -14.45 -21.92
N ALA A 767 5.11 -13.34 -21.37
CA ALA A 767 6.13 -13.34 -20.33
C ALA A 767 5.62 -13.99 -19.02
N ARG A 768 4.38 -13.71 -18.61
CA ARG A 768 3.75 -14.41 -17.47
C ARG A 768 3.62 -15.92 -17.69
N LEU A 769 3.27 -16.36 -18.90
CA LEU A 769 3.27 -17.78 -19.24
C LEU A 769 4.67 -18.38 -19.15
N ALA A 770 5.70 -17.69 -19.66
CA ALA A 770 7.08 -18.14 -19.61
C ALA A 770 7.60 -18.24 -18.17
N ALA A 771 7.26 -17.27 -17.32
CA ALA A 771 7.61 -17.28 -15.89
C ALA A 771 6.97 -18.44 -15.10
N LEU A 772 5.90 -19.03 -15.63
CA LEU A 772 5.21 -20.18 -15.04
C LEU A 772 5.46 -21.49 -15.81
N SER A 773 6.43 -21.51 -16.73
CA SER A 773 6.67 -22.65 -17.62
C SER A 773 7.02 -23.95 -16.88
N ASP A 774 7.68 -23.84 -15.73
CA ASP A 774 8.04 -24.98 -14.85
C ASP A 774 6.82 -25.72 -14.30
N LEU A 775 5.66 -25.07 -14.19
CA LEU A 775 4.40 -25.69 -13.73
C LEU A 775 3.67 -26.47 -14.82
N GLY A 776 4.15 -26.40 -16.07
CA GLY A 776 3.51 -26.97 -17.24
C GLY A 776 2.52 -26.02 -17.92
N ARG A 777 2.37 -26.19 -19.24
CA ARG A 777 1.59 -25.29 -20.11
C ARG A 777 0.14 -25.13 -19.69
N GLU A 778 -0.52 -26.20 -19.25
CA GLU A 778 -1.92 -26.19 -18.86
C GLU A 778 -2.14 -25.37 -17.58
N VAL A 779 -1.32 -25.58 -16.56
CA VAL A 779 -1.37 -24.84 -15.29
C VAL A 779 -1.06 -23.36 -15.52
N ALA A 780 -0.04 -23.06 -16.32
CA ALA A 780 0.32 -21.69 -16.70
C ALA A 780 -0.85 -20.99 -17.44
N PHE A 781 -1.44 -21.65 -18.44
CA PHE A 781 -2.59 -21.09 -19.17
C PHE A 781 -3.80 -20.87 -18.26
N ARG A 782 -4.05 -21.79 -17.33
CA ARG A 782 -5.10 -21.67 -16.33
C ARG A 782 -4.92 -20.43 -15.46
N ARG A 783 -3.72 -20.24 -14.88
CA ARG A 783 -3.39 -19.10 -14.01
C ARG A 783 -3.42 -17.76 -14.75
N VAL A 784 -2.86 -17.70 -15.97
CA VAL A 784 -2.70 -16.45 -16.72
C VAL A 784 -3.98 -16.02 -17.46
N TYR A 785 -4.78 -16.96 -17.98
CA TYR A 785 -5.94 -16.64 -18.82
C TYR A 785 -7.28 -17.07 -18.22
N GLN A 786 -7.44 -18.34 -17.85
CA GLN A 786 -8.77 -18.89 -17.51
C GLN A 786 -9.30 -18.32 -16.19
N VAL A 787 -8.48 -18.35 -15.12
CA VAL A 787 -8.84 -17.84 -13.79
C VAL A 787 -9.28 -16.36 -13.85
N PRO A 788 -8.46 -15.41 -14.33
CA PRO A 788 -8.88 -14.00 -14.38
C PRO A 788 -10.08 -13.77 -15.29
N GLY A 789 -10.21 -14.56 -16.37
CA GLY A 789 -11.35 -14.43 -17.29
C GLY A 789 -12.67 -14.90 -16.69
N ILE A 790 -12.70 -16.04 -15.99
CA ILE A 790 -13.91 -16.54 -15.34
C ILE A 790 -14.23 -15.75 -14.06
N GLN A 791 -13.21 -15.23 -13.36
CA GLN A 791 -13.44 -14.36 -12.21
C GLN A 791 -14.27 -13.12 -12.58
N LYS A 792 -13.98 -12.48 -13.73
CA LYS A 792 -14.79 -11.37 -14.27
C LYS A 792 -16.24 -11.78 -14.55
N VAL A 793 -16.47 -13.00 -15.03
CA VAL A 793 -17.81 -13.55 -15.26
C VAL A 793 -18.55 -13.72 -13.93
N ASN A 794 -17.92 -14.36 -12.93
CA ASN A 794 -18.51 -14.55 -11.61
C ASN A 794 -18.88 -13.21 -10.94
N GLN A 795 -18.02 -12.19 -11.07
CA GLN A 795 -18.27 -10.85 -10.57
C GLN A 795 -19.45 -10.16 -11.26
N ALA A 796 -19.58 -10.30 -12.58
CA ALA A 796 -20.70 -9.74 -13.33
C ALA A 796 -22.02 -10.41 -12.93
N LEU A 797 -22.07 -11.74 -12.90
CA LEU A 797 -23.26 -12.49 -12.51
C LEU A 797 -23.66 -12.24 -11.05
N GLY A 798 -22.68 -12.04 -10.16
CA GLY A 798 -22.89 -11.68 -8.77
C GLY A 798 -23.64 -10.36 -8.56
N ARG A 799 -23.82 -9.53 -9.60
CA ARG A 799 -24.57 -8.26 -9.54
C ARG A 799 -26.05 -8.41 -9.82
N LEU A 800 -26.48 -9.54 -10.37
CA LEU A 800 -27.86 -9.79 -10.76
C LEU A 800 -28.74 -10.23 -9.57
N VAL A 801 -28.16 -10.99 -8.63
CA VAL A 801 -28.83 -11.48 -7.42
C VAL A 801 -28.02 -11.08 -6.18
N ARG A 802 -28.53 -10.13 -5.42
CA ARG A 802 -27.84 -9.46 -4.30
C ARG A 802 -28.63 -9.49 -2.97
N ALA A 803 -29.90 -9.88 -3.02
CA ALA A 803 -30.76 -9.97 -1.86
C ALA A 803 -31.69 -11.20 -1.95
N PRO A 804 -32.17 -11.73 -0.81
CA PRO A 804 -33.15 -12.80 -0.80
C PRO A 804 -34.39 -12.48 -1.65
N GLY A 805 -34.88 -13.47 -2.40
CA GLY A 805 -36.06 -13.35 -3.27
C GLY A 805 -35.77 -12.75 -4.66
N GLN A 806 -34.54 -12.35 -4.96
CA GLN A 806 -34.13 -12.00 -6.32
C GLN A 806 -33.80 -13.26 -7.12
N HIS A 807 -34.16 -13.26 -8.40
CA HIS A 807 -33.89 -14.35 -9.32
C HIS A 807 -33.35 -13.81 -10.65
N ALA A 808 -32.47 -14.57 -11.31
CA ALA A 808 -31.95 -14.21 -12.62
C ALA A 808 -31.81 -15.43 -13.53
N ARG A 809 -32.29 -15.29 -14.76
CA ARG A 809 -32.06 -16.24 -15.84
C ARG A 809 -30.80 -15.86 -16.61
N VAL A 810 -29.86 -16.78 -16.80
CA VAL A 810 -28.54 -16.50 -17.36
C VAL A 810 -28.23 -17.45 -18.51
N LEU A 811 -27.96 -16.90 -19.70
CA LEU A 811 -27.41 -17.64 -20.82
C LEU A 811 -25.89 -17.44 -20.89
N LEU A 812 -25.13 -18.50 -20.66
CA LEU A 812 -23.69 -18.56 -20.88
C LEU A 812 -23.42 -18.86 -22.37
N HIS A 813 -23.26 -17.81 -23.17
CA HIS A 813 -23.20 -17.87 -24.63
C HIS A 813 -21.81 -18.24 -25.16
N CYS A 814 -21.38 -19.48 -24.92
CA CYS A 814 -20.21 -20.11 -25.54
C CYS A 814 -20.07 -21.57 -25.13
N ARG A 815 -19.77 -22.45 -26.09
CA ARG A 815 -19.44 -23.86 -25.82
C ARG A 815 -18.33 -24.08 -24.79
N ARG A 816 -17.39 -23.12 -24.65
CA ARG A 816 -16.30 -23.20 -23.67
C ARG A 816 -16.79 -23.19 -22.23
N PHE A 817 -17.99 -22.70 -21.94
CA PHE A 817 -18.54 -22.78 -20.58
C PHE A 817 -18.93 -24.21 -20.17
N ALA A 818 -19.09 -25.14 -21.13
CA ALA A 818 -19.30 -26.57 -20.86
C ALA A 818 -17.98 -27.36 -20.77
N ASP A 819 -16.84 -26.77 -21.12
CA ASP A 819 -15.53 -27.39 -20.95
C ASP A 819 -15.17 -27.43 -19.45
N PRO A 820 -14.82 -28.60 -18.88
CA PRO A 820 -14.48 -28.75 -17.47
C PRO A 820 -13.45 -27.74 -16.95
N ALA A 821 -12.49 -27.31 -17.79
CA ALA A 821 -11.46 -26.36 -17.41
C ALA A 821 -12.00 -24.96 -17.11
N TYR A 822 -13.15 -24.59 -17.69
CA TYR A 822 -13.84 -23.32 -17.43
C TYR A 822 -15.02 -23.50 -16.49
N ALA A 823 -15.80 -24.57 -16.65
CA ALA A 823 -16.96 -24.89 -15.81
C ALA A 823 -16.55 -24.99 -14.33
N GLY A 824 -15.43 -25.63 -14.03
CA GLY A 824 -14.91 -25.75 -12.66
C GLY A 824 -14.45 -24.43 -12.02
N LEU A 825 -14.31 -23.35 -12.79
CA LEU A 825 -13.94 -22.02 -12.29
C LEU A 825 -15.16 -21.12 -12.03
N LEU A 826 -16.33 -21.47 -12.56
CA LEU A 826 -17.57 -20.74 -12.26
C LEU A 826 -17.95 -20.93 -10.79
N SER A 827 -18.60 -19.93 -10.18
CA SER A 827 -19.22 -20.11 -8.87
C SER A 827 -20.25 -21.24 -8.91
N LYS A 828 -20.46 -21.93 -7.78
CA LYS A 828 -21.29 -23.15 -7.70
C LYS A 828 -22.68 -22.95 -8.29
N GLU A 829 -23.26 -21.77 -8.11
CA GLU A 829 -24.58 -21.39 -8.59
C GLU A 829 -24.70 -21.38 -10.13
N TYR A 830 -23.58 -21.33 -10.85
CA TYR A 830 -23.55 -21.27 -12.31
C TYR A 830 -23.02 -22.54 -12.98
N GLN A 831 -22.61 -23.54 -12.20
CA GLN A 831 -22.01 -24.78 -12.72
C GLN A 831 -23.06 -25.78 -13.24
N LEU A 832 -24.29 -25.70 -12.74
CA LEU A 832 -25.37 -26.63 -13.07
C LEU A 832 -26.37 -25.92 -14.00
N GLY A 833 -26.11 -25.98 -15.31
CA GLY A 833 -26.98 -25.39 -16.32
C GLY A 833 -27.39 -26.38 -17.41
N GLN A 834 -28.53 -26.12 -18.06
CA GLN A 834 -28.97 -26.91 -19.22
C GLN A 834 -28.10 -26.60 -20.44
N HIS A 835 -27.74 -27.61 -21.22
CA HIS A 835 -27.02 -27.40 -22.48
C HIS A 835 -28.02 -27.10 -23.59
N VAL A 836 -27.73 -26.08 -24.39
CA VAL A 836 -28.54 -25.65 -25.54
C VAL A 836 -27.74 -25.91 -26.82
N GLU A 837 -28.19 -26.88 -27.61
CA GLU A 837 -27.55 -27.32 -28.85
C GLU A 837 -28.26 -26.80 -30.11
N ASN A 838 -29.49 -26.31 -29.99
CA ASN A 838 -30.28 -25.78 -31.10
C ASN A 838 -31.31 -24.70 -30.65
N GLU A 839 -31.97 -24.04 -31.60
CA GLU A 839 -32.96 -22.98 -31.32
C GLU A 839 -34.20 -23.51 -30.59
N THR A 840 -34.60 -24.76 -30.85
CA THR A 840 -35.75 -25.39 -30.18
C THR A 840 -35.49 -25.56 -28.69
N GLU A 841 -34.28 -25.98 -28.32
CA GLU A 841 -33.86 -26.10 -26.92
C GLU A 841 -33.74 -24.74 -26.24
N LEU A 842 -33.23 -23.72 -26.95
CA LEU A 842 -33.23 -22.34 -26.42
C LEU A 842 -34.66 -21.88 -26.13
N ALA A 843 -35.57 -22.05 -27.08
CA ALA A 843 -36.97 -21.68 -26.92
C ALA A 843 -37.66 -22.47 -25.79
N ALA A 844 -37.35 -23.77 -25.67
CA ALA A 844 -37.88 -24.62 -24.60
C ALA A 844 -37.38 -24.17 -23.22
N TRP A 845 -36.10 -23.85 -23.07
CA TRP A 845 -35.54 -23.31 -21.83
C TRP A 845 -36.14 -21.93 -21.49
N LEU A 846 -36.34 -21.07 -22.49
CA LEU A 846 -37.00 -19.77 -22.26
C LEU A 846 -38.47 -19.94 -21.85
N ALA A 847 -39.16 -20.99 -22.33
CA ALA A 847 -40.55 -21.28 -21.99
C ALA A 847 -40.74 -22.03 -20.66
N SER A 848 -39.71 -22.71 -20.14
CA SER A 848 -39.82 -23.66 -19.01
C SER A 848 -40.07 -23.04 -17.63
N SER A 849 -40.33 -21.73 -17.54
CA SER A 849 -40.60 -21.05 -16.27
C SER A 849 -41.71 -20.00 -16.35
N GLN A 850 -42.82 -20.33 -17.05
CA GLN A 850 -44.12 -19.75 -16.70
C GLN A 850 -44.67 -20.39 -15.43
#